data_AF-A0A6J1AI20-F1
#
_entry.id   AF-A0A6J1AI20-F1
#
_cell.length_a   1.000
_cell.length_b   1.000
_cell.length_c   1.000
_cell.angle_alpha   90.00
_cell.angle_beta   90.00
_cell.angle_gamma   90.00
#
_symmetry.space_group_name_H-M   'P 1'
#
loop_
_entity.id
_entity.type
_entity.pdbx_description
1 polymer ?
#
loop_
_entity_poly.entity_id
_entity_poly.type
_entity_poly.pdbx_seq_one_letter_code
_entity_poly.pdbx_strand_id
1 'polypeptide(L)'
;MASDSSPVNFNNGPSSPQDSSSSPIPNTSSPAHRRRGGRRQTSTPSSAAATPPPNPSRFAKSSSTPTPSRSTRRGRRPATSPTPTAAATPSSTDDFPPPSSDGGEDMEEATPTFVWGTNISVQDVKNAIQMFIKHFRETQELSNDIYGEGKYTRLIHRVLEIEGEWIDVDAQDVFSYDSDLYNKMVRYPLEVLAIFDIVLMDIVSLINPLFDKHVQVRIHNLKSATSMRNLNPSDIEKMVSLKGMVIRCSSIIPEIREAVFRCIVCGYHSDPVVVDRGRITEPTTCSKPDCLAKNSMTLVHNRCRFADKQIVRLQETPDEIPEGGTPHTVSLLMHDKLVDAGKPGDRVEVTGIYRAMSVRVGPTQRTVKSLFKTYIDCLHIKKTDKSRMMAEDPMEVDNGSQSQRIEDDVQLDEDKVEELKELSKQPDIYERLTRSLAPNIWELDDVKKGLLCQLFGGNALKLPSGASFRGDINILLVGDPGTSKSQLLQYIHKLSPRGIYTSGRGSSAVGLTAYVTKDPETGETVLESGALVLSDRGICCIDEFDKMSDNARSMLHEVMEQQTVSIAKAGIIASLNARTSVLACANPSGSRYNPRLSVIDNIHLPPTLLSRFDLIYLILDKADEQTDRHLAKHIVSLHFEDTEIAEQDVLDLATLTAYVSYARKNIHPKLSDEAAEELTRGYVDMRKRGNFPGSSKKVITATPRQIESLIRLSEALARIRFSEWVEMRDVTEAFRLLEVAMQQSATDHSTGTIDMDLITTGVSASERMRRENVLSATRNIIMEKVQLGGPSVRLLELLDELKKQSSGNEIHLHDLRNAVSTLASEGFVVLHGDSVKRI
;
A
#
# COMPACT_ATOMS: atom_id res chain seq x y z
N MET A 1 -14.15 2.85 -61.38
CA MET A 1 -15.36 3.67 -61.52
C MET A 1 -15.47 4.45 -60.21
N ALA A 2 -15.05 5.72 -60.16
CA ALA A 2 -15.75 6.92 -60.67
C ALA A 2 -17.02 7.22 -59.85
N SER A 3 -17.28 8.42 -59.33
CA SER A 3 -16.49 9.68 -59.29
C SER A 3 -17.18 10.74 -58.40
N ASP A 4 -16.41 11.72 -57.93
CA ASP A 4 -16.76 13.12 -57.64
C ASP A 4 -17.73 13.59 -56.51
N SER A 5 -17.25 14.67 -55.87
CA SER A 5 -17.93 15.93 -55.54
C SER A 5 -18.35 16.25 -54.09
N SER A 6 -18.09 17.52 -53.76
CA SER A 6 -18.42 18.32 -52.57
C SER A 6 -18.70 19.76 -53.06
N PRO A 7 -19.04 20.75 -52.21
CA PRO A 7 -19.99 20.81 -51.08
C PRO A 7 -21.03 21.95 -51.25
N VAL A 8 -22.05 22.07 -50.39
CA VAL A 8 -22.88 23.30 -50.27
C VAL A 8 -23.24 23.60 -48.80
N ASN A 9 -23.02 24.85 -48.38
CA ASN A 9 -23.48 25.41 -47.09
C ASN A 9 -24.94 25.88 -47.16
N PHE A 10 -25.68 25.77 -46.05
CA PHE A 10 -26.84 26.62 -45.78
C PHE A 10 -26.75 27.19 -44.36
N ASN A 11 -27.16 28.45 -44.22
CA ASN A 11 -26.98 29.27 -43.02
C ASN A 11 -28.29 30.02 -42.73
N ASN A 12 -28.78 29.99 -41.48
CA ASN A 12 -29.88 30.83 -40.99
C ASN A 12 -29.84 30.91 -39.46
N GLY A 13 -29.89 32.13 -38.91
CA GLY A 13 -30.05 32.40 -37.46
C GLY A 13 -31.51 32.35 -37.00
N PRO A 14 -31.89 32.93 -35.82
CA PRO A 14 -31.53 34.33 -35.49
C PRO A 14 -31.34 34.72 -33.98
N SER A 15 -30.83 35.96 -33.82
CA SER A 15 -31.17 37.00 -32.82
C SER A 15 -30.97 36.82 -31.29
N SER A 16 -30.21 37.78 -30.74
CA SER A 16 -30.30 38.32 -29.37
C SER A 16 -30.12 39.87 -29.41
N PRO A 17 -30.65 40.67 -28.45
CA PRO A 17 -30.78 42.12 -28.62
C PRO A 17 -29.72 43.01 -27.92
N GLN A 18 -29.51 44.18 -28.54
CA GLN A 18 -28.84 45.43 -28.10
C GLN A 18 -29.84 46.37 -27.36
N ASP A 19 -29.54 47.56 -26.78
CA ASP A 19 -28.32 48.31 -26.40
C ASP A 19 -28.69 49.45 -25.41
N SER A 20 -27.66 50.15 -24.89
CA SER A 20 -27.54 51.64 -24.72
C SER A 20 -27.14 52.16 -23.32
N SER A 21 -26.28 53.19 -23.13
CA SER A 21 -25.28 53.85 -24.03
C SER A 21 -24.33 54.85 -23.31
N SER A 22 -23.07 54.95 -23.78
CA SER A 22 -22.18 56.16 -23.93
C SER A 22 -21.75 57.02 -22.70
N SER A 23 -20.47 57.21 -22.29
CA SER A 23 -19.19 57.74 -22.93
C SER A 23 -19.01 59.29 -22.82
N PRO A 24 -17.84 60.00 -23.05
CA PRO A 24 -16.62 59.61 -23.82
C PRO A 24 -15.18 60.22 -23.50
N ILE A 25 -14.08 59.52 -23.95
CA ILE A 25 -12.84 60.03 -24.67
C ILE A 25 -11.76 60.92 -23.90
N PRO A 26 -10.44 61.08 -24.28
CA PRO A 26 -9.57 60.53 -25.37
C PRO A 26 -8.19 59.87 -25.01
N ASN A 27 -7.57 59.28 -26.05
CA ASN A 27 -6.25 58.64 -26.23
C ASN A 27 -4.96 59.50 -26.10
N THR A 28 -3.77 58.86 -25.97
CA THR A 28 -2.65 58.90 -26.97
C THR A 28 -1.48 57.92 -26.63
N SER A 29 -0.44 57.83 -27.48
CA SER A 29 0.42 56.65 -27.74
C SER A 29 1.89 56.65 -27.23
N SER A 30 2.54 55.47 -27.37
CA SER A 30 3.97 55.04 -27.23
C SER A 30 5.07 56.02 -27.77
N PRO A 31 6.42 55.83 -27.58
CA PRO A 31 7.17 54.59 -27.22
C PRO A 31 8.52 54.67 -26.40
N ALA A 32 9.11 53.48 -26.16
CA ALA A 32 10.56 53.12 -26.14
C ALA A 32 11.62 53.63 -25.10
N HIS A 33 12.28 52.62 -24.49
CA HIS A 33 13.73 52.48 -24.16
C HIS A 33 14.49 53.22 -23.02
N ARG A 34 15.13 52.36 -22.19
CA ARG A 34 16.50 52.41 -21.59
C ARG A 34 16.77 53.09 -20.23
N ARG A 35 17.05 52.19 -19.26
CA ARG A 35 18.21 52.12 -18.32
C ARG A 35 18.33 53.08 -17.11
N ARG A 36 18.54 52.41 -15.96
CA ARG A 36 19.38 52.76 -14.79
C ARG A 36 18.99 53.98 -13.92
N GLY A 37 18.80 53.71 -12.63
CA GLY A 37 19.78 54.22 -11.65
C GLY A 37 19.31 54.97 -10.39
N GLY A 38 18.74 54.24 -9.41
CA GLY A 38 19.12 54.34 -7.98
C GLY A 38 18.78 55.58 -7.11
N ARG A 39 18.68 55.31 -5.79
CA ARG A 39 18.61 56.28 -4.65
C ARG A 39 17.30 57.12 -4.59
N ARG A 40 16.81 57.61 -3.43
CA ARG A 40 17.27 57.59 -2.01
C ARG A 40 16.11 58.00 -1.07
N GLN A 41 16.12 57.54 0.21
CA GLN A 41 15.60 58.22 1.44
C GLN A 41 14.07 58.54 1.48
N THR A 42 13.32 58.68 2.59
CA THR A 42 13.47 58.66 4.08
C THR A 42 12.02 58.52 4.69
N SER A 43 11.71 58.19 5.96
CA SER A 43 12.46 57.95 7.21
C SER A 43 11.61 57.25 8.32
N THR A 44 12.32 56.81 9.37
CA THR A 44 12.01 56.53 10.82
C THR A 44 10.79 57.21 11.49
N PRO A 45 10.28 56.73 12.67
CA PRO A 45 11.01 56.14 13.84
C PRO A 45 10.30 54.92 14.53
N SER A 46 10.75 54.27 15.63
CA SER A 46 12.03 54.13 16.39
C SER A 46 11.91 52.99 17.43
N SER A 47 12.97 52.23 17.73
CA SER A 47 13.18 51.59 19.06
C SER A 47 14.63 51.09 19.24
N ALA A 48 15.03 50.94 20.50
CA ALA A 48 16.39 51.03 21.01
C ALA A 48 17.33 49.81 20.88
N ALA A 49 18.62 50.15 20.82
CA ALA A 49 19.75 49.57 21.57
C ALA A 49 20.54 48.33 21.09
N ALA A 50 21.88 48.49 21.22
CA ALA A 50 22.95 47.48 21.33
C ALA A 50 23.33 46.63 20.10
N THR A 51 24.32 47.13 19.34
CA THR A 51 25.05 46.43 18.26
C THR A 51 26.06 45.38 18.74
N PRO A 52 26.28 44.28 17.99
CA PRO A 52 27.43 43.39 18.14
C PRO A 52 28.65 43.83 17.30
N PRO A 53 29.89 43.44 17.65
CA PRO A 53 31.08 43.58 16.79
C PRO A 53 31.39 42.30 15.96
N PRO A 54 32.18 42.39 14.86
CA PRO A 54 32.41 41.30 13.92
C PRO A 54 33.72 40.52 14.13
N ASN A 55 33.85 39.37 13.45
CA ASN A 55 35.06 38.54 13.36
C ASN A 55 36.31 39.30 12.88
N PRO A 56 37.48 39.08 13.52
CA PRO A 56 38.79 39.31 12.92
C PRO A 56 39.53 38.00 12.59
N SER A 57 40.53 38.10 11.71
CA SER A 57 41.44 37.01 11.33
C SER A 57 42.89 37.35 11.71
N ARG A 58 43.78 36.34 11.59
CA ARG A 58 45.26 36.36 11.74
C ARG A 58 45.88 36.25 13.14
N PHE A 59 46.73 35.21 13.26
CA PHE A 59 48.08 35.18 13.83
C PHE A 59 48.43 36.06 15.05
N ALA A 60 48.66 35.40 16.19
CA ALA A 60 49.80 35.66 17.08
C ALA A 60 50.17 34.40 17.88
N LYS A 61 51.44 34.24 18.26
CA LYS A 61 51.97 33.16 19.13
C LYS A 61 52.30 33.74 20.51
N SER A 62 52.25 32.93 21.58
CA SER A 62 53.46 32.46 22.30
C SER A 62 53.20 32.05 23.76
N SER A 63 53.81 30.93 24.16
CA SER A 63 54.41 30.78 25.49
C SER A 63 55.71 29.96 25.37
N SER A 64 56.80 30.66 25.69
CA SER A 64 58.16 30.27 26.07
C SER A 64 58.25 29.03 27.00
N THR A 65 59.34 28.27 27.22
CA THR A 65 60.79 28.18 26.82
C THR A 65 61.39 26.95 27.60
N PRO A 66 62.71 26.60 27.64
CA PRO A 66 63.91 27.10 26.94
C PRO A 66 64.77 26.02 26.23
N THR A 67 65.83 26.50 25.55
CA THR A 67 66.95 25.70 25.00
C THR A 67 68.13 25.59 25.99
N PRO A 68 69.11 24.72 25.70
CA PRO A 68 70.40 25.21 25.17
C PRO A 68 70.99 24.25 24.10
N SER A 69 72.00 24.52 23.28
CA SER A 69 72.69 25.70 22.72
C SER A 69 73.89 25.15 21.90
N ARG A 70 74.30 25.84 20.82
CA ARG A 70 75.72 26.26 20.53
C ARG A 70 76.31 25.99 19.10
N SER A 71 76.57 27.11 18.42
CA SER A 71 77.65 27.46 17.44
C SER A 71 78.00 26.61 16.20
N THR A 72 77.56 27.10 15.03
CA THR A 72 78.37 27.60 13.88
C THR A 72 79.84 27.13 13.67
N ARG A 73 80.18 26.63 12.45
CA ARG A 73 81.04 27.33 11.44
C ARG A 73 81.22 26.60 10.09
N ARG A 74 81.57 27.41 9.07
CA ARG A 74 81.79 27.16 7.62
C ARG A 74 82.78 26.01 7.24
N GLY A 75 82.57 25.38 6.08
CA GLY A 75 83.57 24.52 5.38
C GLY A 75 83.23 24.21 3.91
N ARG A 76 84.18 24.41 2.98
CA ARG A 76 84.09 24.48 1.49
C ARG A 76 83.93 23.14 0.70
N ARG A 77 83.09 23.18 -0.35
CA ARG A 77 83.29 22.67 -1.76
C ARG A 77 83.29 21.12 -2.03
N PRO A 78 83.20 20.64 -3.31
CA PRO A 78 81.99 19.89 -3.72
C PRO A 78 82.23 18.51 -4.41
N ALA A 79 81.15 17.76 -4.64
CA ALA A 79 81.06 16.69 -5.63
C ALA A 79 79.64 16.64 -6.25
N THR A 80 79.51 16.05 -7.45
CA THR A 80 78.37 16.19 -8.36
C THR A 80 77.26 15.13 -8.23
N SER A 81 76.07 15.51 -8.69
CA SER A 81 74.86 14.71 -8.97
C SER A 81 75.06 13.78 -10.21
N PRO A 82 74.09 12.91 -10.65
CA PRO A 82 72.64 12.96 -10.38
C PRO A 82 71.86 11.62 -10.18
N THR A 83 70.54 11.82 -10.07
CA THR A 83 69.39 10.92 -9.89
C THR A 83 69.30 9.64 -10.74
N PRO A 84 68.63 8.57 -10.23
CA PRO A 84 68.18 7.43 -11.03
C PRO A 84 66.77 7.61 -11.61
N THR A 85 66.52 7.04 -12.78
CA THR A 85 65.20 6.92 -13.43
C THR A 85 64.99 5.51 -13.99
N ALA A 86 63.75 5.02 -13.90
CA ALA A 86 63.15 3.94 -14.70
C ALA A 86 63.94 2.61 -14.85
N ALA A 87 63.47 1.57 -14.14
CA ALA A 87 63.83 0.19 -14.45
C ALA A 87 62.86 -0.39 -15.50
N ALA A 88 63.40 -0.85 -16.63
CA ALA A 88 62.69 -1.64 -17.63
C ALA A 88 63.04 -3.14 -17.48
N THR A 89 62.17 -3.99 -18.00
CA THR A 89 62.33 -5.46 -18.10
C THR A 89 63.55 -5.88 -18.94
N PRO A 90 64.26 -6.96 -18.58
CA PRO A 90 65.05 -7.76 -19.50
C PRO A 90 64.29 -9.01 -19.98
N SER A 91 64.60 -9.46 -21.19
CA SER A 91 64.05 -10.66 -21.83
C SER A 91 65.16 -11.51 -22.46
N SER A 92 65.23 -12.80 -22.13
CA SER A 92 66.01 -13.85 -22.82
C SER A 92 65.45 -15.21 -22.35
N THR A 93 64.78 -16.00 -23.22
CA THR A 93 65.30 -17.02 -24.17
C THR A 93 65.68 -18.37 -23.52
N ASP A 94 64.92 -19.39 -23.92
CA ASP A 94 65.26 -20.80 -24.15
C ASP A 94 66.10 -21.58 -23.13
N ASP A 95 65.48 -22.59 -22.51
CA ASP A 95 66.14 -23.87 -22.26
C ASP A 95 65.12 -25.03 -22.28
N PHE A 96 65.47 -26.13 -22.96
CA PHE A 96 64.67 -27.37 -23.05
C PHE A 96 64.95 -28.28 -21.84
N PRO A 97 63.96 -28.91 -21.20
CA PRO A 97 64.21 -29.97 -20.23
C PRO A 97 64.59 -31.30 -20.92
N PRO A 98 65.54 -32.09 -20.39
CA PRO A 98 65.88 -33.41 -20.90
C PRO A 98 64.86 -34.49 -20.44
N PRO A 99 64.71 -35.60 -21.19
CA PRO A 99 63.74 -36.65 -20.88
C PRO A 99 64.32 -37.80 -20.03
N SER A 100 63.41 -38.59 -19.45
CA SER A 100 63.61 -39.90 -18.80
C SER A 100 64.37 -39.92 -17.46
N SER A 101 64.13 -40.84 -16.53
CA SER A 101 62.96 -41.69 -16.22
C SER A 101 63.29 -42.48 -14.95
N ASP A 102 62.47 -42.41 -13.90
CA ASP A 102 62.35 -43.54 -12.97
C ASP A 102 60.98 -43.54 -12.31
N GLY A 103 60.46 -44.73 -12.00
CA GLY A 103 59.06 -44.92 -11.61
C GLY A 103 58.82 -44.85 -10.11
N GLY A 104 57.95 -43.94 -9.69
CA GLY A 104 57.30 -43.96 -8.38
C GLY A 104 55.85 -43.48 -8.53
N GLU A 105 54.89 -44.38 -8.30
CA GLU A 105 53.45 -44.04 -8.33
C GLU A 105 53.05 -43.37 -7.01
N ASP A 106 53.54 -42.16 -6.76
CA ASP A 106 52.96 -41.27 -5.76
C ASP A 106 51.79 -40.51 -6.40
N MET A 107 50.59 -40.62 -5.81
CA MET A 107 49.45 -39.83 -6.28
C MET A 107 49.74 -38.34 -6.11
N GLU A 108 49.77 -37.59 -7.21
CA GLU A 108 49.77 -36.14 -7.17
C GLU A 108 48.46 -35.65 -6.54
N GLU A 109 48.49 -35.31 -5.24
CA GLU A 109 47.46 -34.46 -4.64
C GLU A 109 47.42 -33.15 -5.43
N ALA A 110 46.33 -32.95 -6.17
CA ALA A 110 46.16 -31.78 -7.02
C ALA A 110 46.31 -30.51 -6.17
N THR A 111 47.32 -29.69 -6.49
CA THR A 111 47.61 -28.49 -5.68
C THR A 111 46.37 -27.58 -5.61
N PRO A 112 45.90 -27.21 -4.40
CA PRO A 112 44.64 -26.49 -4.25
C PRO A 112 44.71 -25.12 -4.94
N THR A 113 43.81 -24.90 -5.90
CA THR A 113 43.74 -23.66 -6.67
C THR A 113 43.01 -22.58 -5.86
N PHE A 114 43.77 -21.56 -5.43
CA PHE A 114 43.25 -20.39 -4.73
C PHE A 114 42.99 -19.21 -5.68
N VAL A 115 41.92 -18.46 -5.45
CA VAL A 115 41.65 -17.22 -6.20
C VAL A 115 42.49 -16.07 -5.66
N TRP A 116 43.14 -15.32 -6.54
CA TRP A 116 44.03 -14.23 -6.14
C TRP A 116 43.27 -13.09 -5.45
N GLY A 117 43.60 -12.85 -4.18
CA GLY A 117 42.96 -11.82 -3.34
C GLY A 117 41.94 -12.38 -2.33
N THR A 118 41.62 -13.68 -2.42
CA THR A 118 40.78 -14.37 -1.43
C THR A 118 41.53 -15.58 -0.85
N ASN A 119 40.98 -16.14 0.24
CA ASN A 119 41.49 -17.36 0.85
C ASN A 119 40.62 -18.58 0.46
N ILE A 120 39.99 -18.53 -0.72
CA ILE A 120 39.06 -19.55 -1.20
C ILE A 120 39.78 -20.49 -2.15
N SER A 121 39.79 -21.78 -1.78
CA SER A 121 40.10 -22.92 -2.63
C SER A 121 38.88 -23.29 -3.48
N VAL A 122 39.04 -23.31 -4.80
CA VAL A 122 37.92 -23.56 -5.74
C VAL A 122 37.37 -24.97 -5.57
N GLN A 123 38.25 -25.97 -5.38
CA GLN A 123 37.87 -27.38 -5.26
C GLN A 123 37.06 -27.67 -3.99
N ASP A 124 37.44 -27.10 -2.84
CA ASP A 124 36.74 -27.33 -1.57
C ASP A 124 35.33 -26.74 -1.60
N VAL A 125 35.17 -25.54 -2.15
CA VAL A 125 33.85 -24.91 -2.33
C VAL A 125 33.01 -25.68 -3.33
N LYS A 126 33.60 -26.15 -4.44
CA LYS A 126 32.92 -27.01 -5.43
C LYS A 126 32.37 -28.28 -4.76
N ASN A 127 33.20 -28.96 -3.95
CA ASN A 127 32.82 -30.17 -3.24
C ASN A 127 31.75 -29.91 -2.16
N ALA A 128 31.87 -28.83 -1.39
CA ALA A 128 30.88 -28.45 -0.38
C ALA A 128 29.50 -28.16 -0.99
N ILE A 129 29.44 -27.40 -2.09
CA ILE A 129 28.18 -27.12 -2.82
C ILE A 129 27.60 -28.42 -3.40
N GLN A 130 28.43 -29.29 -3.99
CA GLN A 130 27.95 -30.56 -4.52
C GLN A 130 27.42 -31.50 -3.42
N MET A 131 28.05 -31.50 -2.23
CA MET A 131 27.55 -32.24 -1.07
C MET A 131 26.22 -31.66 -0.57
N PHE A 132 26.11 -30.34 -0.45
CA PHE A 132 24.88 -29.64 -0.08
C PHE A 132 23.71 -30.00 -1.02
N ILE A 133 23.85 -29.79 -2.34
CA ILE A 133 22.76 -30.06 -3.30
C ILE A 133 22.27 -31.52 -3.25
N LYS A 134 23.19 -32.48 -3.04
CA LYS A 134 22.86 -33.92 -3.02
C LYS A 134 22.31 -34.42 -1.67
N HIS A 135 22.73 -33.83 -0.54
CA HIS A 135 22.40 -34.35 0.80
C HIS A 135 21.43 -33.47 1.59
N PHE A 136 21.10 -32.28 1.12
CA PHE A 136 20.16 -31.40 1.82
C PHE A 136 18.76 -32.02 1.88
N ARG A 137 18.29 -32.22 3.12
CA ARG A 137 16.95 -32.71 3.46
C ARG A 137 16.32 -31.70 4.41
N GLU A 138 15.04 -31.43 4.20
CA GLU A 138 14.29 -30.47 5.00
C GLU A 138 13.97 -31.08 6.37
N THR A 139 14.41 -30.42 7.45
CA THR A 139 14.22 -30.91 8.83
C THR A 139 12.74 -30.99 9.25
N GLN A 140 11.81 -30.47 8.43
CA GLN A 140 10.37 -30.46 8.69
C GLN A 140 9.63 -31.72 8.20
N GLU A 141 10.15 -32.51 7.25
CA GLU A 141 9.51 -33.74 6.74
C GLU A 141 9.79 -34.98 7.63
N LEU A 142 9.77 -34.83 8.96
CA LEU A 142 10.10 -35.91 9.91
C LEU A 142 8.98 -36.97 10.08
N SER A 143 7.94 -36.95 9.24
CA SER A 143 6.71 -37.74 9.42
C SER A 143 6.13 -38.36 8.13
N ASN A 144 6.95 -38.94 7.23
CA ASN A 144 6.75 -40.32 6.71
C ASN A 144 7.72 -40.79 5.61
N ASP A 145 8.33 -39.92 4.79
CA ASP A 145 9.08 -40.35 3.59
C ASP A 145 10.60 -40.56 3.80
N ILE A 146 10.96 -41.73 4.33
CA ILE A 146 12.36 -42.17 4.53
C ILE A 146 13.17 -42.27 3.22
N TYR A 147 12.50 -42.30 2.06
CA TYR A 147 13.09 -42.44 0.72
C TYR A 147 12.94 -41.19 -0.18
N GLY A 148 12.61 -40.01 0.38
CA GLY A 148 12.52 -38.78 -0.39
C GLY A 148 13.86 -38.34 -1.04
N GLU A 149 13.83 -38.04 -2.33
CA GLU A 149 14.90 -37.29 -3.01
C GLU A 149 15.10 -35.91 -2.36
N GLY A 150 16.35 -35.42 -2.34
CA GLY A 150 16.68 -34.13 -1.72
C GLY A 150 15.93 -32.96 -2.36
N LYS A 151 15.55 -31.96 -1.55
CA LYS A 151 14.75 -30.79 -1.94
C LYS A 151 15.27 -30.11 -3.22
N TYR A 152 16.58 -29.85 -3.27
CA TYR A 152 17.24 -29.23 -4.42
C TYR A 152 17.32 -30.16 -5.63
N THR A 153 17.43 -31.48 -5.45
CA THR A 153 17.36 -32.46 -6.55
C THR A 153 15.96 -32.47 -7.17
N ARG A 154 14.89 -32.50 -6.36
CA ARG A 154 13.50 -32.38 -6.82
C ARG A 154 13.27 -31.06 -7.58
N LEU A 155 13.81 -29.94 -7.08
CA LEU A 155 13.74 -28.64 -7.76
C LEU A 155 14.49 -28.64 -9.10
N ILE A 156 15.68 -29.25 -9.18
CA ILE A 156 16.43 -29.40 -10.44
C ILE A 156 15.62 -30.23 -11.46
N HIS A 157 15.03 -31.36 -11.05
CA HIS A 157 14.17 -32.16 -11.95
C HIS A 157 12.97 -31.35 -12.46
N ARG A 158 12.25 -30.66 -11.57
CA ARG A 158 11.14 -29.76 -11.95
C ARG A 158 11.61 -28.69 -12.94
N VAL A 159 12.74 -28.03 -12.69
CA VAL A 159 13.28 -26.98 -13.58
C VAL A 159 13.69 -27.55 -14.94
N LEU A 160 14.21 -28.77 -15.00
CA LEU A 160 14.53 -29.47 -16.26
C LEU A 160 13.27 -29.84 -17.06
N GLU A 161 12.18 -30.24 -16.41
CA GLU A 161 10.88 -30.51 -17.08
C GLU A 161 10.27 -29.24 -17.70
N ILE A 162 10.47 -28.08 -17.07
CA ILE A 162 9.95 -26.76 -17.51
C ILE A 162 10.90 -26.09 -18.53
N GLU A 163 12.11 -26.61 -18.73
CA GLU A 163 13.25 -25.92 -19.35
C GLU A 163 13.58 -24.53 -18.74
N GLY A 164 13.46 -24.40 -17.42
CA GLY A 164 13.75 -23.16 -16.70
C GLY A 164 15.23 -22.77 -16.73
N GLU A 165 15.50 -21.46 -16.76
CA GLU A 165 16.86 -20.89 -16.90
C GLU A 165 17.48 -20.45 -15.56
N TRP A 166 16.78 -20.61 -14.43
CA TRP A 166 17.29 -20.26 -13.10
C TRP A 166 16.77 -21.19 -12.01
N ILE A 167 17.50 -21.23 -10.89
CA ILE A 167 17.10 -21.92 -9.66
C ILE A 167 17.23 -20.94 -8.50
N ASP A 168 16.15 -20.78 -7.74
CA ASP A 168 16.15 -20.02 -6.50
C ASP A 168 16.59 -20.92 -5.32
N VAL A 169 17.55 -20.44 -4.54
CA VAL A 169 18.20 -21.14 -3.42
C VAL A 169 18.08 -20.30 -2.15
N ASP A 170 17.63 -20.91 -1.05
CA ASP A 170 17.54 -20.19 0.22
C ASP A 170 18.90 -20.17 0.94
N ALA A 171 19.36 -18.97 1.30
CA ALA A 171 20.60 -18.80 2.05
C ALA A 171 20.50 -19.34 3.49
N GLN A 172 19.30 -19.49 4.06
CA GLN A 172 19.08 -20.13 5.37
C GLN A 172 19.30 -21.64 5.29
N ASP A 173 18.88 -22.30 4.20
CA ASP A 173 19.14 -23.72 3.95
C ASP A 173 20.66 -23.97 3.94
N VAL A 174 21.41 -23.15 3.19
CA VAL A 174 22.88 -23.20 3.15
C VAL A 174 23.48 -23.01 4.55
N PHE A 175 23.03 -22.02 5.32
CA PHE A 175 23.51 -21.76 6.68
C PHE A 175 23.24 -22.94 7.64
N SER A 176 22.12 -23.63 7.49
CA SER A 176 21.73 -24.76 8.35
C SER A 176 22.60 -26.00 8.13
N TYR A 177 23.12 -26.19 6.91
CA TYR A 177 23.99 -27.30 6.54
C TYR A 177 25.48 -26.97 6.74
N ASP A 178 25.93 -25.80 6.25
CA ASP A 178 27.32 -25.35 6.34
C ASP A 178 27.43 -23.83 6.55
N SER A 179 27.76 -23.44 7.78
CA SER A 179 28.00 -22.05 8.17
C SER A 179 29.27 -21.45 7.52
N ASP A 180 30.29 -22.26 7.19
CA ASP A 180 31.52 -21.75 6.58
C ASP A 180 31.34 -21.48 5.09
N LEU A 181 30.58 -22.31 4.37
CA LEU A 181 30.13 -22.01 3.01
C LEU A 181 29.29 -20.74 2.98
N TYR A 182 28.34 -20.57 3.91
CA TYR A 182 27.55 -19.34 4.03
C TYR A 182 28.43 -18.09 4.26
N ASN A 183 29.41 -18.17 5.17
CA ASN A 183 30.33 -17.06 5.44
C ASN A 183 31.21 -16.70 4.24
N LYS A 184 31.68 -17.70 3.48
CA LYS A 184 32.41 -17.49 2.21
C LYS A 184 31.50 -16.81 1.16
N MET A 185 30.26 -17.28 1.03
CA MET A 185 29.25 -16.77 0.10
C MET A 185 28.87 -15.31 0.35
N VAL A 186 28.66 -14.91 1.61
CA VAL A 186 28.33 -13.51 1.97
C VAL A 186 29.50 -12.57 1.71
N ARG A 187 30.74 -13.03 1.96
CA ARG A 187 31.96 -12.21 1.85
C ARG A 187 32.51 -12.11 0.42
N TYR A 188 32.39 -13.17 -0.38
CA TYR A 188 32.93 -13.28 -1.73
C TYR A 188 31.88 -13.82 -2.72
N PRO A 189 30.72 -13.14 -2.87
CA PRO A 189 29.59 -13.65 -3.64
C PRO A 189 29.91 -13.88 -5.11
N LEU A 190 30.76 -13.04 -5.73
CA LEU A 190 31.09 -13.14 -7.16
C LEU A 190 31.84 -14.42 -7.52
N GLU A 191 32.75 -14.87 -6.65
CA GLU A 191 33.52 -16.10 -6.85
C GLU A 191 32.66 -17.32 -6.53
N VAL A 192 31.90 -17.28 -5.43
CA VAL A 192 31.07 -18.40 -5.00
C VAL A 192 29.89 -18.64 -5.97
N LEU A 193 29.22 -17.59 -6.46
CA LEU A 193 28.14 -17.74 -7.47
C LEU A 193 28.66 -18.38 -8.76
N ALA A 194 29.80 -17.94 -9.27
CA ALA A 194 30.40 -18.53 -10.47
C ALA A 194 30.76 -20.01 -10.28
N ILE A 195 31.25 -20.41 -9.09
CA ILE A 195 31.48 -21.82 -8.75
C ILE A 195 30.15 -22.57 -8.65
N PHE A 196 29.10 -21.97 -8.09
CA PHE A 196 27.78 -22.57 -7.96
C PHE A 196 27.14 -22.85 -9.33
N ASP A 197 27.19 -21.90 -10.27
CA ASP A 197 26.71 -22.08 -11.65
C ASP A 197 27.46 -23.24 -12.35
N ILE A 198 28.77 -23.38 -12.12
CA ILE A 198 29.56 -24.52 -12.65
C ILE A 198 29.12 -25.85 -12.02
N VAL A 199 28.98 -25.92 -10.69
CA VAL A 199 28.49 -27.14 -10.01
C VAL A 199 27.09 -27.52 -10.49
N LEU A 200 26.23 -26.53 -10.71
CA LEU A 200 24.88 -26.77 -11.18
C LEU A 200 24.88 -27.29 -12.62
N MET A 201 25.73 -26.74 -13.50
CA MET A 201 25.90 -27.25 -14.87
C MET A 201 26.47 -28.68 -14.90
N ASP A 202 27.42 -29.01 -14.01
CA ASP A 202 27.95 -30.36 -13.86
C ASP A 202 26.86 -31.37 -13.41
N ILE A 203 25.94 -30.95 -12.53
CA ILE A 203 24.81 -31.78 -12.08
C ILE A 203 23.74 -31.90 -13.18
N VAL A 204 23.41 -30.80 -13.86
CA VAL A 204 22.44 -30.78 -14.97
C VAL A 204 22.91 -31.65 -16.13
N SER A 205 24.17 -31.56 -16.53
CA SER A 205 24.75 -32.37 -17.61
C SER A 205 24.83 -33.87 -17.28
N LEU A 206 24.94 -34.24 -15.99
CA LEU A 206 24.79 -35.63 -15.52
C LEU A 206 23.35 -36.15 -15.63
N ILE A 207 22.34 -35.30 -15.42
CA ILE A 207 20.92 -35.69 -15.48
C ILE A 207 20.41 -35.69 -16.92
N ASN A 208 20.74 -34.66 -17.71
CA ASN A 208 20.33 -34.53 -19.11
C ASN A 208 21.48 -33.96 -19.98
N PRO A 209 22.17 -34.79 -20.77
CA PRO A 209 23.30 -34.36 -21.60
C PRO A 209 22.90 -33.55 -22.85
N LEU A 210 21.60 -33.31 -23.07
CA LEU A 210 21.08 -32.53 -24.21
C LEU A 210 20.83 -31.04 -23.87
N PHE A 211 21.08 -30.62 -22.63
CA PHE A 211 20.75 -29.27 -22.16
C PHE A 211 21.92 -28.28 -22.36
N ASP A 212 21.78 -27.36 -23.33
CA ASP A 212 22.81 -26.38 -23.72
C ASP A 212 22.54 -24.95 -23.20
N LYS A 213 21.53 -24.76 -22.33
CA LYS A 213 21.24 -23.46 -21.71
C LYS A 213 22.02 -23.33 -20.39
N HIS A 214 22.59 -22.17 -20.11
CA HIS A 214 23.18 -21.88 -18.81
C HIS A 214 22.08 -21.62 -17.76
N VAL A 215 22.04 -22.42 -16.70
CA VAL A 215 21.17 -22.21 -15.55
C VAL A 215 21.85 -21.28 -14.54
N GLN A 216 21.17 -20.22 -14.13
CA GLN A 216 21.68 -19.24 -13.16
C GLN A 216 21.18 -19.53 -11.74
N VAL A 217 22.06 -19.43 -10.75
CA VAL A 217 21.68 -19.55 -9.33
C VAL A 217 21.26 -18.19 -8.77
N ARG A 218 20.05 -18.12 -8.22
CA ARG A 218 19.52 -16.94 -7.52
C ARG A 218 19.44 -17.23 -6.04
N ILE A 219 20.12 -16.43 -5.23
CA ILE A 219 20.17 -16.65 -3.78
C ILE A 219 19.26 -15.63 -3.10
N HIS A 220 18.38 -16.11 -2.23
CA HIS A 220 17.44 -15.26 -1.50
C HIS A 220 17.48 -15.50 0.02
N ASN A 221 16.87 -14.58 0.78
CA ASN A 221 16.57 -14.76 2.21
C ASN A 221 17.82 -14.87 3.12
N LEU A 222 18.73 -13.90 3.03
CA LEU A 222 19.87 -13.79 3.95
C LEU A 222 19.41 -13.60 5.41
N LYS A 223 20.10 -14.27 6.35
CA LYS A 223 19.82 -14.19 7.80
C LYS A 223 19.94 -12.78 8.38
N SER A 224 20.78 -11.93 7.77
CA SER A 224 20.98 -10.53 8.16
C SER A 224 20.41 -9.58 7.10
N ALA A 225 19.17 -9.15 7.29
CA ALA A 225 18.64 -7.99 6.59
C ALA A 225 19.31 -6.72 7.14
N THR A 226 19.90 -5.91 6.26
CA THR A 226 20.52 -4.64 6.64
C THR A 226 19.58 -3.49 6.29
N SER A 227 19.18 -2.67 7.26
CA SER A 227 18.44 -1.43 6.97
C SER A 227 19.30 -0.47 6.15
N MET A 228 18.70 0.33 5.27
CA MET A 228 19.42 1.15 4.28
C MET A 228 20.39 2.17 4.91
N ARG A 229 20.12 2.60 6.15
CA ARG A 229 20.99 3.51 6.93
C ARG A 229 22.29 2.86 7.42
N ASN A 230 22.29 1.53 7.59
CA ASN A 230 23.40 0.78 8.18
C ASN A 230 24.36 0.20 7.11
N LEU A 231 24.25 0.66 5.85
CA LEU A 231 25.17 0.31 4.76
C LEU A 231 26.55 0.95 4.99
N ASN A 232 27.47 0.19 5.58
CA ASN A 232 28.83 0.66 5.83
C ASN A 232 29.74 0.49 4.60
N PRO A 233 30.78 1.32 4.44
CA PRO A 233 31.81 1.11 3.42
C PRO A 233 32.57 -0.23 3.55
N SER A 234 32.51 -0.87 4.72
CA SER A 234 33.06 -2.21 4.97
C SER A 234 32.32 -3.32 4.22
N ASP A 235 31.12 -3.05 3.70
CA ASP A 235 30.24 -4.05 3.10
C ASP A 235 30.18 -3.93 1.56
N ILE A 236 31.07 -3.13 0.99
CA ILE A 236 31.36 -3.12 -0.45
C ILE A 236 31.82 -4.53 -0.88
N GLU A 237 31.32 -4.97 -2.04
CA GLU A 237 31.54 -6.31 -2.63
C GLU A 237 30.96 -7.50 -1.83
N LYS A 238 30.27 -7.26 -0.71
CA LYS A 238 29.48 -8.28 0.01
C LYS A 238 28.06 -8.40 -0.52
N MET A 239 27.44 -9.54 -0.23
CA MET A 239 26.00 -9.75 -0.41
C MET A 239 25.21 -9.10 0.74
N VAL A 240 24.14 -8.38 0.41
CA VAL A 240 23.23 -7.71 1.35
C VAL A 240 21.77 -8.03 1.00
N SER A 241 20.91 -8.16 2.00
CA SER A 241 19.45 -8.10 1.82
C SER A 241 18.96 -6.73 2.28
N LEU A 242 18.26 -6.03 1.40
CA LEU A 242 17.54 -4.79 1.71
C LEU A 242 16.04 -5.01 1.58
N LYS A 243 15.27 -4.51 2.56
CA LYS A 243 13.81 -4.38 2.45
C LYS A 243 13.47 -2.93 2.08
N GLY A 244 12.52 -2.75 1.18
CA GLY A 244 12.14 -1.42 0.73
C GLY A 244 10.89 -1.37 -0.13
N MET A 245 10.42 -0.16 -0.42
CA MET A 245 9.36 0.11 -1.39
C MET A 245 9.98 0.62 -2.69
N VAL A 246 9.56 0.09 -3.84
CA VAL A 246 9.98 0.62 -5.14
C VAL A 246 9.31 1.98 -5.38
N ILE A 247 10.08 3.06 -5.53
CA ILE A 247 9.52 4.39 -5.86
C ILE A 247 9.33 4.51 -7.37
N ARG A 248 10.36 4.15 -8.12
CA ARG A 248 10.50 4.44 -9.56
C ARG A 248 11.34 3.38 -10.24
N CYS A 249 10.93 3.00 -11.44
CA CYS A 249 11.68 2.15 -12.35
C CYS A 249 12.00 2.95 -13.62
N SER A 250 13.20 2.81 -14.15
CA SER A 250 13.54 3.35 -15.47
C SER A 250 12.88 2.53 -16.59
N SER A 251 12.85 3.11 -17.79
CA SER A 251 12.77 2.35 -19.04
C SER A 251 13.92 1.32 -19.13
N ILE A 252 13.74 0.28 -19.95
CA ILE A 252 14.75 -0.76 -20.17
C ILE A 252 15.88 -0.19 -21.03
N ILE A 253 17.12 -0.32 -20.56
CA ILE A 253 18.32 0.18 -21.20
C ILE A 253 19.13 -1.02 -21.71
N PRO A 254 19.41 -1.16 -23.02
CA PRO A 254 20.23 -2.24 -23.54
C PRO A 254 21.73 -1.99 -23.28
N GLU A 255 22.43 -2.95 -22.70
CA GLU A 255 23.89 -2.94 -22.48
C GLU A 255 24.58 -3.98 -23.39
N ILE A 256 25.68 -3.62 -24.05
CA ILE A 256 26.37 -4.53 -25.00
C ILE A 256 27.12 -5.63 -24.25
N ARG A 257 26.79 -6.90 -24.52
CA ARG A 257 27.49 -8.09 -24.01
C ARG A 257 28.48 -8.68 -25.02
N GLU A 258 28.12 -8.70 -26.30
CA GLU A 258 28.98 -9.14 -27.40
C GLU A 258 29.00 -8.10 -28.53
N ALA A 259 30.20 -7.70 -28.94
CA ALA A 259 30.43 -6.73 -30.00
C ALA A 259 30.81 -7.44 -31.32
N VAL A 260 30.06 -7.17 -32.40
CA VAL A 260 30.37 -7.67 -33.74
C VAL A 260 30.95 -6.54 -34.59
N PHE A 261 32.17 -6.74 -35.09
CA PHE A 261 32.84 -5.78 -35.96
C PHE A 261 32.68 -6.16 -37.44
N ARG A 262 32.78 -5.16 -38.33
CA ARG A 262 32.79 -5.31 -39.78
C ARG A 262 33.97 -4.57 -40.38
N CYS A 263 34.71 -5.23 -41.25
CA CYS A 263 35.76 -4.61 -42.06
C CYS A 263 35.15 -3.71 -43.14
N ILE A 264 35.62 -2.47 -43.25
CA ILE A 264 35.24 -1.55 -44.34
C ILE A 264 35.73 -2.07 -45.71
N VAL A 265 36.95 -2.64 -45.76
CA VAL A 265 37.64 -2.97 -47.03
C VAL A 265 37.10 -4.25 -47.67
N CYS A 266 36.95 -5.33 -46.90
CA CYS A 266 36.50 -6.63 -47.42
C CYS A 266 35.07 -7.03 -47.01
N GLY A 267 34.38 -6.20 -46.23
CA GLY A 267 33.01 -6.47 -45.76
C GLY A 267 32.87 -7.61 -44.73
N TYR A 268 33.95 -8.34 -44.41
CA TYR A 268 33.97 -9.45 -43.46
C TYR A 268 33.51 -9.03 -42.07
N HIS A 269 32.73 -9.90 -41.42
CA HIS A 269 32.31 -9.75 -40.04
C HIS A 269 33.25 -10.53 -39.13
N SER A 270 33.75 -9.91 -38.06
CA SER A 270 34.50 -10.64 -37.03
C SER A 270 33.58 -11.58 -36.27
N ASP A 271 34.18 -12.57 -35.62
CA ASP A 271 33.55 -13.29 -34.52
C ASP A 271 33.11 -12.30 -33.41
N PRO A 272 32.08 -12.63 -32.61
CA PRO A 272 31.62 -11.78 -31.52
C PRO A 272 32.71 -11.65 -30.45
N VAL A 273 33.13 -10.41 -30.19
CA VAL A 273 34.07 -10.09 -29.11
C VAL A 273 33.27 -9.83 -27.84
N VAL A 274 33.44 -10.69 -26.83
CA VAL A 274 32.81 -10.52 -25.51
C VAL A 274 33.38 -9.29 -24.80
N VAL A 275 32.52 -8.50 -24.16
CA VAL A 275 32.93 -7.31 -23.42
C VAL A 275 33.44 -7.68 -22.03
N ASP A 276 34.76 -7.59 -21.82
CA ASP A 276 35.35 -7.78 -20.48
C ASP A 276 35.30 -6.47 -19.67
N ARG A 277 34.65 -6.52 -18.49
CA ARG A 277 34.59 -5.43 -17.49
C ARG A 277 34.31 -4.03 -18.08
N GLY A 278 33.38 -3.97 -19.04
CA GLY A 278 32.96 -2.72 -19.69
C GLY A 278 33.99 -2.13 -20.66
N ARG A 279 35.00 -2.91 -21.09
CA ARG A 279 35.94 -2.55 -22.15
C ARG A 279 35.73 -3.46 -23.36
N ILE A 280 35.26 -2.86 -24.45
CA ILE A 280 35.23 -3.54 -25.75
C ILE A 280 36.65 -3.46 -26.34
N THR A 281 37.29 -4.60 -26.57
CA THR A 281 38.58 -4.67 -27.25
C THR A 281 38.35 -4.70 -28.76
N GLU A 282 38.74 -3.63 -29.46
CA GLU A 282 38.60 -3.57 -30.92
C GLU A 282 39.73 -4.38 -31.62
N PRO A 283 39.40 -5.31 -32.53
CA PRO A 283 40.42 -6.00 -33.32
C PRO A 283 41.04 -5.03 -34.32
N THR A 284 42.31 -4.68 -34.11
CA THR A 284 43.03 -3.69 -34.95
C THR A 284 43.39 -4.22 -36.35
N THR A 285 43.24 -5.52 -36.60
CA THR A 285 43.47 -6.18 -37.89
C THR A 285 42.29 -7.04 -38.29
N CYS A 286 42.02 -7.14 -39.59
CA CYS A 286 40.99 -8.05 -40.11
C CYS A 286 41.42 -9.52 -39.96
N SER A 287 40.54 -10.37 -39.42
CA SER A 287 40.77 -11.82 -39.31
C SER A 287 40.85 -12.55 -40.66
N LYS A 288 40.45 -11.91 -41.77
CA LYS A 288 40.50 -12.51 -43.11
C LYS A 288 41.93 -12.46 -43.67
N PRO A 289 42.55 -13.61 -44.03
CA PRO A 289 43.95 -13.65 -44.48
C PRO A 289 44.21 -12.83 -45.75
N ASP A 290 43.23 -12.71 -46.65
CA ASP A 290 43.38 -11.94 -47.90
C ASP A 290 43.43 -10.42 -47.69
N CYS A 291 42.96 -9.92 -46.55
CA CYS A 291 42.71 -8.49 -46.35
C CYS A 291 43.72 -7.83 -45.41
N LEU A 292 43.92 -8.40 -44.22
CA LEU A 292 44.89 -7.94 -43.19
C LEU A 292 44.91 -6.41 -42.91
N ALA A 293 43.85 -5.68 -43.29
CA ALA A 293 43.83 -4.23 -43.28
C ALA A 293 43.75 -3.68 -41.86
N LYS A 294 44.78 -2.92 -41.46
CA LYS A 294 44.90 -2.31 -40.13
C LYS A 294 43.85 -1.21 -39.93
N ASN A 295 43.31 -1.12 -38.72
CA ASN A 295 42.35 -0.10 -38.26
C ASN A 295 41.12 0.05 -39.18
N SER A 296 40.70 -1.05 -39.81
CA SER A 296 39.60 -1.06 -40.80
C SER A 296 38.28 -1.61 -40.25
N MET A 297 38.21 -1.88 -38.94
CA MET A 297 37.03 -2.43 -38.26
C MET A 297 36.06 -1.34 -37.82
N THR A 298 34.77 -1.61 -37.96
CA THR A 298 33.67 -0.75 -37.50
C THR A 298 32.66 -1.58 -36.72
N LEU A 299 32.16 -1.06 -35.60
CA LEU A 299 31.17 -1.76 -34.78
C LEU A 299 29.80 -1.76 -35.46
N VAL A 300 29.19 -2.94 -35.63
CA VAL A 300 27.84 -3.09 -36.19
C VAL A 300 26.84 -3.32 -35.06
N HIS A 301 26.33 -2.22 -34.50
CA HIS A 301 25.37 -2.23 -33.38
C HIS A 301 24.19 -3.22 -33.61
N ASN A 302 23.59 -3.26 -34.81
CA ASN A 302 22.48 -4.15 -35.14
C ASN A 302 22.79 -5.67 -35.10
N ARG A 303 24.05 -6.08 -34.95
CA ARG A 303 24.45 -7.49 -34.78
C ARG A 303 25.14 -7.78 -33.44
N CYS A 304 25.33 -6.76 -32.60
CA CYS A 304 25.79 -6.97 -31.24
C CYS A 304 24.70 -7.68 -30.42
N ARG A 305 25.09 -8.53 -29.47
CA ARG A 305 24.15 -9.01 -28.45
C ARG A 305 24.07 -8.01 -27.32
N PHE A 306 22.85 -7.62 -26.97
CA PHE A 306 22.54 -6.76 -25.85
C PHE A 306 21.98 -7.59 -24.70
N ALA A 307 22.31 -7.21 -23.48
CA ALA A 307 21.70 -7.64 -22.23
C ALA A 307 20.77 -6.53 -21.75
N ASP A 308 19.66 -6.89 -21.12
CA ASP A 308 18.71 -5.89 -20.63
C ASP A 308 19.12 -5.40 -19.24
N LYS A 309 18.95 -4.09 -19.01
CA LYS A 309 19.31 -3.44 -17.76
C LYS A 309 18.30 -2.39 -17.38
N GLN A 310 17.88 -2.42 -16.12
CA GLN A 310 16.95 -1.45 -15.57
C GLN A 310 17.51 -0.84 -14.29
N ILE A 311 17.26 0.46 -14.09
CA ILE A 311 17.64 1.18 -12.88
C ILE A 311 16.36 1.38 -12.07
N VAL A 312 16.32 0.81 -10.87
CA VAL A 312 15.17 0.90 -9.97
C VAL A 312 15.59 1.65 -8.71
N ARG A 313 14.77 2.60 -8.25
CA ARG A 313 15.01 3.33 -7.01
C ARG A 313 14.13 2.78 -5.90
N LEU A 314 14.80 2.26 -4.87
CA LEU A 314 14.20 1.68 -3.69
C LEU A 314 14.22 2.70 -2.53
N GLN A 315 13.15 2.76 -1.75
CA GLN A 315 13.00 3.55 -0.54
C GLN A 315 12.99 2.64 0.69
N GLU A 316 13.51 3.14 1.81
CA GLU A 316 13.30 2.52 3.13
C GLU A 316 11.78 2.36 3.41
N THR A 317 11.36 1.20 3.91
CA THR A 317 9.95 0.94 4.29
C THR A 317 9.54 1.88 5.42
N PRO A 318 8.29 2.41 5.41
CA PRO A 318 7.86 3.39 6.42
C PRO A 318 7.85 2.83 7.85
N ASP A 319 7.77 1.50 7.99
CA ASP A 319 7.80 0.80 9.27
C ASP A 319 9.19 0.83 9.97
N GLU A 320 10.29 1.06 9.23
CA GLU A 320 11.68 1.11 9.78
C GLU A 320 12.21 2.55 9.98
N ILE A 321 11.43 3.59 9.68
CA ILE A 321 11.88 4.98 9.74
C ILE A 321 11.81 5.52 11.18
N PRO A 322 12.94 5.90 11.82
CA PRO A 322 12.90 6.60 13.09
C PRO A 322 12.32 8.02 12.94
N GLU A 323 11.55 8.43 13.94
CA GLU A 323 10.76 9.66 13.93
C GLU A 323 11.61 10.91 13.58
N GLY A 324 11.13 11.69 12.61
CA GLY A 324 11.79 12.92 12.14
C GLY A 324 12.89 12.73 11.09
N GLY A 325 13.27 11.50 10.72
CA GLY A 325 14.22 11.25 9.64
C GLY A 325 13.59 11.23 8.25
N THR A 326 14.20 11.86 7.25
CA THR A 326 13.80 11.68 5.84
C THR A 326 14.13 10.26 5.37
N PRO A 327 13.27 9.59 4.57
CA PRO A 327 13.58 8.28 4.02
C PRO A 327 14.81 8.32 3.11
N HIS A 328 15.71 7.35 3.28
CA HIS A 328 16.83 7.18 2.37
C HIS A 328 16.39 6.42 1.11
N THR A 329 17.10 6.67 0.00
CA THR A 329 16.85 6.00 -1.29
C THR A 329 18.12 5.39 -1.84
N VAL A 330 18.03 4.15 -2.34
CA VAL A 330 19.14 3.40 -2.93
C VAL A 330 18.82 3.10 -4.39
N SER A 331 19.86 3.11 -5.24
CA SER A 331 19.72 2.71 -6.65
C SER A 331 20.08 1.23 -6.81
N LEU A 332 19.14 0.46 -7.34
CA LEU A 332 19.30 -0.93 -7.76
C LEU A 332 19.58 -0.96 -9.27
N LEU A 333 20.47 -1.84 -9.69
CA LEU A 333 20.52 -2.35 -11.06
C LEU A 333 19.83 -3.71 -11.10
N MET A 334 18.93 -3.89 -12.06
CA MET A 334 18.37 -5.19 -12.42
C MET A 334 18.88 -5.57 -13.81
N HIS A 335 19.16 -6.86 -13.98
CA HIS A 335 19.78 -7.41 -15.19
C HIS A 335 18.91 -8.53 -15.79
N ASP A 336 18.92 -8.62 -17.12
CA ASP A 336 18.27 -9.64 -17.95
C ASP A 336 16.83 -9.94 -17.47
N LYS A 337 16.59 -11.11 -16.89
CA LYS A 337 15.26 -11.63 -16.53
C LYS A 337 14.64 -10.97 -15.28
N LEU A 338 15.41 -10.19 -14.51
CA LEU A 338 14.90 -9.47 -13.33
C LEU A 338 14.33 -8.08 -13.69
N VAL A 339 14.44 -7.67 -14.95
CA VAL A 339 13.86 -6.43 -15.46
C VAL A 339 12.32 -6.50 -15.42
N ASP A 340 11.70 -5.39 -15.04
CA ASP A 340 10.25 -5.19 -14.84
C ASP A 340 9.60 -6.07 -13.73
N ALA A 341 10.40 -6.80 -12.95
CA ALA A 341 9.89 -7.62 -11.84
C ALA A 341 9.29 -6.79 -10.69
N GLY A 342 9.86 -5.60 -10.42
CA GLY A 342 9.37 -4.66 -9.40
C GLY A 342 8.57 -3.51 -10.01
N LYS A 343 7.29 -3.38 -9.65
CA LYS A 343 6.46 -2.23 -10.07
C LYS A 343 6.55 -1.09 -9.04
N PRO A 344 6.39 0.18 -9.44
CA PRO A 344 6.29 1.31 -8.52
C PRO A 344 5.17 1.10 -7.47
N GLY A 345 5.52 1.21 -6.20
CA GLY A 345 4.65 0.96 -5.04
C GLY A 345 4.81 -0.43 -4.41
N ASP A 346 5.43 -1.40 -5.09
CA ASP A 346 5.64 -2.75 -4.55
C ASP A 346 6.61 -2.73 -3.35
N ARG A 347 6.30 -3.54 -2.33
CA ARG A 347 7.21 -3.81 -1.20
C ARG A 347 8.06 -5.02 -1.55
N VAL A 348 9.38 -4.85 -1.59
CA VAL A 348 10.31 -5.87 -2.07
C VAL A 348 11.48 -6.04 -1.11
N GLU A 349 11.88 -7.30 -0.94
CA GLU A 349 13.15 -7.70 -0.33
C GLU A 349 14.11 -8.06 -1.47
N VAL A 350 15.13 -7.23 -1.64
CA VAL A 350 16.14 -7.36 -2.69
C VAL A 350 17.41 -7.93 -2.08
N THR A 351 17.81 -9.11 -2.56
CA THR A 351 19.13 -9.68 -2.29
C THR A 351 20.07 -9.29 -3.43
N GLY A 352 21.21 -8.71 -3.09
CA GLY A 352 22.14 -8.17 -4.09
C GLY A 352 23.54 -7.89 -3.56
N ILE A 353 24.43 -7.46 -4.45
CA ILE A 353 25.83 -7.17 -4.13
C ILE A 353 26.01 -5.65 -4.05
N TYR A 354 26.57 -5.14 -2.95
CA TYR A 354 26.80 -3.71 -2.79
C TYR A 354 28.04 -3.27 -3.58
N ARG A 355 27.85 -2.37 -4.56
CA ARG A 355 28.90 -1.92 -5.48
C ARG A 355 29.10 -0.39 -5.43
N ALA A 356 30.33 0.04 -5.71
CA ALA A 356 30.71 1.45 -5.74
C ALA A 356 31.27 1.83 -7.12
N MET A 357 30.65 2.81 -7.80
CA MET A 357 31.11 3.33 -9.09
C MET A 357 31.77 4.69 -8.93
N SER A 358 32.93 4.89 -9.56
CA SER A 358 33.57 6.21 -9.63
C SER A 358 32.81 7.14 -10.57
N VAL A 359 32.44 8.33 -10.09
CA VAL A 359 31.75 9.34 -10.90
C VAL A 359 32.78 10.30 -11.50
N ARG A 360 32.75 10.53 -12.82
CA ARG A 360 33.62 11.52 -13.48
C ARG A 360 33.23 12.95 -13.09
N VAL A 361 34.19 13.87 -13.05
CA VAL A 361 33.91 15.29 -12.71
C VAL A 361 33.10 15.97 -13.81
N GLY A 362 33.33 15.61 -15.07
CA GLY A 362 32.54 15.99 -16.23
C GLY A 362 32.70 14.97 -17.36
N PRO A 363 31.88 15.02 -18.43
CA PRO A 363 31.87 14.01 -19.49
C PRO A 363 33.16 14.00 -20.33
N THR A 364 33.81 15.16 -20.50
CA THR A 364 35.02 15.33 -21.34
C THR A 364 36.33 15.12 -20.59
N GLN A 365 36.32 15.14 -19.25
CA GLN A 365 37.54 15.04 -18.44
C GLN A 365 37.68 13.63 -17.84
N ARG A 366 38.89 13.07 -17.90
CA ARG A 366 39.21 11.76 -17.31
C ARG A 366 39.31 11.79 -15.78
N THR A 367 39.26 12.96 -15.16
CA THR A 367 39.32 13.14 -13.70
C THR A 367 38.06 12.55 -13.04
N VAL A 368 38.27 11.68 -12.06
CA VAL A 368 37.22 11.07 -11.23
C VAL A 368 37.05 11.83 -9.91
N LYS A 369 35.84 11.83 -9.37
CA LYS A 369 35.56 12.33 -8.02
C LYS A 369 36.04 11.31 -6.99
N SER A 370 36.51 11.79 -5.84
CA SER A 370 36.88 10.94 -4.71
C SER A 370 35.69 10.27 -4.02
N LEU A 371 34.47 10.79 -4.25
CA LEU A 371 33.23 10.20 -3.77
C LEU A 371 32.67 9.28 -4.85
N PHE A 372 32.51 8.00 -4.51
CA PHE A 372 31.92 6.99 -5.36
C PHE A 372 30.38 7.03 -5.21
N LYS A 373 29.63 6.87 -6.31
CA LYS A 373 28.18 6.62 -6.25
C LYS A 373 28.00 5.13 -5.95
N THR A 374 27.30 4.80 -4.87
CA THR A 374 26.98 3.41 -4.54
C THR A 374 25.66 3.00 -5.15
N TYR A 375 25.57 1.72 -5.50
CA TYR A 375 24.39 1.06 -6.05
C TYR A 375 24.43 -0.42 -5.64
N ILE A 376 23.29 -1.10 -5.75
CA ILE A 376 23.23 -2.55 -5.50
C ILE A 376 22.93 -3.26 -6.80
N ASP A 377 23.69 -4.31 -7.04
CA ASP A 377 23.50 -5.24 -8.15
C ASP A 377 22.50 -6.32 -7.71
N CYS A 378 21.30 -6.34 -8.29
CA CYS A 378 20.21 -7.23 -7.86
C CYS A 378 20.47 -8.66 -8.34
N LEU A 379 20.55 -9.62 -7.41
CA LEU A 379 20.66 -11.06 -7.70
C LEU A 379 19.29 -11.74 -7.65
N HIS A 380 18.43 -11.33 -6.71
CA HIS A 380 17.09 -11.85 -6.53
C HIS A 380 16.19 -10.78 -5.92
N ILE A 381 14.93 -10.73 -6.37
CA ILE A 381 13.89 -9.84 -5.83
C ILE A 381 12.70 -10.67 -5.36
N LYS A 382 12.45 -10.64 -4.05
CA LYS A 382 11.31 -11.29 -3.41
C LYS A 382 10.26 -10.23 -3.13
N LYS A 383 9.02 -10.43 -3.59
CA LYS A 383 7.91 -9.54 -3.20
C LYS A 383 7.48 -9.86 -1.78
N THR A 384 7.48 -8.86 -0.91
CA THR A 384 7.28 -9.04 0.55
C THR A 384 5.83 -8.77 0.95
N ASP A 385 4.89 -9.37 0.21
CA ASP A 385 3.45 -9.32 0.53
C ASP A 385 3.00 -10.48 1.42
N LYS A 386 3.91 -11.39 1.82
CA LYS A 386 3.61 -12.58 2.64
C LYS A 386 3.17 -12.29 4.09
N SER A 387 3.13 -11.03 4.53
CA SER A 387 2.78 -10.64 5.92
C SER A 387 1.68 -9.58 6.03
N ARG A 388 1.12 -9.08 4.91
CA ARG A 388 -0.08 -8.23 4.92
C ARG A 388 -0.91 -8.60 3.70
N MET A 389 -2.23 -8.75 3.89
CA MET A 389 -3.18 -9.44 2.99
C MET A 389 -2.80 -9.46 1.49
N MET A 390 -2.51 -10.65 0.97
CA MET A 390 -2.15 -10.84 -0.44
C MET A 390 -3.35 -10.57 -1.36
N ALA A 391 -3.27 -9.49 -2.14
CA ALA A 391 -4.32 -9.02 -3.03
C ALA A 391 -3.93 -9.11 -4.52
N GLU A 392 -3.48 -10.30 -4.94
CA GLU A 392 -3.41 -10.66 -6.36
C GLU A 392 -4.56 -11.62 -6.71
N ASP A 393 -5.58 -11.10 -7.41
CA ASP A 393 -6.60 -11.92 -8.08
C ASP A 393 -6.02 -12.50 -9.38
N PRO A 394 -6.33 -13.76 -9.77
CA PRO A 394 -5.84 -14.37 -11.02
C PRO A 394 -6.34 -13.75 -12.34
N MET A 395 -7.12 -12.67 -12.31
CA MET A 395 -7.99 -12.26 -13.42
C MET A 395 -7.47 -11.08 -14.29
N GLU A 396 -6.15 -10.99 -14.46
CA GLU A 396 -5.49 -10.19 -15.50
C GLU A 396 -4.47 -11.05 -16.28
N VAL A 397 -4.93 -12.20 -16.80
CA VAL A 397 -4.25 -12.94 -17.87
C VAL A 397 -4.89 -12.55 -19.21
N ASP A 398 -4.25 -11.63 -19.92
CA ASP A 398 -4.55 -11.38 -21.33
C ASP A 398 -4.04 -12.56 -22.19
N ASN A 399 -4.68 -12.81 -23.33
CA ASN A 399 -4.52 -14.03 -24.12
C ASN A 399 -3.17 -14.12 -24.87
N GLY A 400 -2.12 -14.54 -24.16
CA GLY A 400 -0.81 -14.84 -24.76
C GLY A 400 -0.02 -15.91 -23.98
N SER A 401 0.23 -17.05 -24.62
CA SER A 401 1.06 -18.20 -24.17
C SER A 401 0.58 -18.97 -22.91
N GLN A 402 -0.07 -20.12 -23.14
CA GLN A 402 -0.34 -21.15 -22.13
C GLN A 402 0.94 -21.93 -21.77
N SER A 403 1.85 -21.28 -21.05
CA SER A 403 3.08 -21.91 -20.53
C SER A 403 3.20 -21.62 -19.04
N GLN A 404 2.71 -22.58 -18.25
CA GLN A 404 2.94 -22.80 -16.82
C GLN A 404 3.76 -21.73 -16.08
N ARG A 405 3.10 -20.66 -15.63
CA ARG A 405 3.58 -19.87 -14.49
C ARG A 405 3.19 -20.61 -13.22
N ILE A 406 4.11 -21.45 -12.74
CA ILE A 406 3.89 -22.33 -11.59
C ILE A 406 3.85 -21.50 -10.31
N GLU A 407 2.65 -21.45 -9.72
CA GLU A 407 2.39 -21.68 -8.29
C GLU A 407 3.51 -21.26 -7.32
N ASP A 408 3.76 -19.95 -7.29
CA ASP A 408 4.38 -19.26 -6.14
C ASP A 408 3.29 -18.67 -5.20
N ASP A 409 2.03 -19.06 -5.42
CA ASP A 409 1.01 -19.05 -4.38
C ASP A 409 1.51 -20.06 -3.33
N VAL A 410 2.11 -19.53 -2.26
CA VAL A 410 2.29 -20.29 -1.03
C VAL A 410 0.90 -20.80 -0.67
N GLN A 411 0.71 -22.11 -0.82
CA GLN A 411 -0.40 -22.81 -0.21
C GLN A 411 -0.42 -22.33 1.24
N LEU A 412 -1.46 -21.57 1.61
CA LEU A 412 -1.77 -21.39 3.02
C LEU A 412 -1.88 -22.81 3.55
N ASP A 413 -0.99 -23.18 4.49
CA ASP A 413 -0.87 -24.55 5.00
C ASP A 413 -2.27 -25.14 5.16
N GLU A 414 -2.55 -26.32 4.60
CA GLU A 414 -3.94 -26.82 4.52
C GLU A 414 -4.59 -26.84 5.92
N ASP A 415 -3.78 -27.14 6.94
CA ASP A 415 -4.03 -26.99 8.37
C ASP A 415 -4.58 -25.60 8.77
N LYS A 416 -3.94 -24.50 8.34
CA LYS A 416 -4.39 -23.12 8.59
C LYS A 416 -5.68 -22.79 7.86
N VAL A 417 -5.85 -23.32 6.64
CA VAL A 417 -7.11 -23.14 5.90
C VAL A 417 -8.25 -23.89 6.60
N GLU A 418 -7.98 -25.04 7.21
CA GLU A 418 -8.93 -25.78 8.02
C GLU A 418 -9.26 -25.02 9.32
N GLU A 419 -8.27 -24.51 10.06
CA GLU A 419 -8.46 -23.65 11.25
C GLU A 419 -9.36 -22.43 10.93
N LEU A 420 -9.10 -21.73 9.82
CA LEU A 420 -9.91 -20.58 9.38
C LEU A 420 -11.37 -20.99 9.05
N LYS A 421 -11.59 -22.18 8.49
CA LYS A 421 -12.93 -22.75 8.22
C LYS A 421 -13.62 -23.27 9.48
N GLU A 422 -12.89 -23.62 10.54
CA GLU A 422 -13.47 -23.94 11.85
C GLU A 422 -13.93 -22.68 12.57
N LEU A 423 -13.12 -21.61 12.54
CA LEU A 423 -13.48 -20.29 13.06
C LEU A 423 -14.74 -19.73 12.38
N SER A 424 -14.87 -19.87 11.05
CA SER A 424 -16.03 -19.35 10.31
C SER A 424 -17.36 -20.07 10.62
N LYS A 425 -17.32 -21.29 11.18
CA LYS A 425 -18.52 -22.05 11.59
C LYS A 425 -19.10 -21.56 12.92
N GLN A 426 -18.36 -20.79 13.71
CA GLN A 426 -18.83 -20.29 15.01
C GLN A 426 -19.88 -19.20 14.81
N PRO A 427 -21.05 -19.24 15.50
CA PRO A 427 -22.11 -18.25 15.31
C PRO A 427 -21.68 -16.84 15.73
N ASP A 428 -20.78 -16.74 16.71
CA ASP A 428 -20.33 -15.47 17.31
C ASP A 428 -19.16 -14.82 16.55
N ILE A 429 -18.74 -15.37 15.40
CA ILE A 429 -17.59 -14.91 14.62
C ILE A 429 -17.65 -13.41 14.28
N TYR A 430 -18.86 -12.90 13.99
CA TYR A 430 -19.09 -11.48 13.68
C TYR A 430 -18.75 -10.57 14.87
N GLU A 431 -19.14 -10.94 16.08
CA GLU A 431 -18.87 -10.16 17.29
C GLU A 431 -17.42 -10.33 17.76
N ARG A 432 -16.87 -11.55 17.64
CA ARG A 432 -15.47 -11.83 17.98
C ARG A 432 -14.49 -11.08 17.09
N LEU A 433 -14.72 -11.05 15.77
CA LEU A 433 -13.93 -10.24 14.84
C LEU A 433 -14.09 -8.73 15.12
N THR A 434 -15.31 -8.28 15.42
CA THR A 434 -15.58 -6.87 15.80
C THR A 434 -14.78 -6.47 17.05
N ARG A 435 -14.76 -7.32 18.08
CA ARG A 435 -14.02 -7.08 19.34
C ARG A 435 -12.50 -7.08 19.11
N SER A 436 -12.01 -8.00 18.28
CA SER A 436 -10.59 -8.15 17.95
C SER A 436 -10.05 -7.01 17.07
N LEU A 437 -10.89 -6.35 16.28
CA LEU A 437 -10.48 -5.26 15.38
C LEU A 437 -9.96 -4.00 16.12
N ALA A 438 -10.35 -3.78 17.37
CA ALA A 438 -9.80 -2.70 18.20
C ALA A 438 -10.05 -2.96 19.70
N PRO A 439 -9.19 -3.74 20.40
CA PRO A 439 -9.36 -4.02 21.83
C PRO A 439 -9.18 -2.76 22.70
N ASN A 440 -8.35 -1.82 22.26
CA ASN A 440 -8.05 -0.59 23.01
C ASN A 440 -9.18 0.45 22.97
N ILE A 441 -10.23 0.24 22.16
CA ILE A 441 -11.33 1.19 21.96
C ILE A 441 -12.63 0.57 22.47
N TRP A 442 -13.24 1.21 23.47
CA TRP A 442 -14.49 0.79 24.10
C TRP A 442 -15.73 1.35 23.36
N GLU A 443 -16.91 0.75 23.60
CA GLU A 443 -18.27 1.17 23.19
C GLU A 443 -18.61 1.32 21.68
N LEU A 444 -17.64 1.56 20.80
CA LEU A 444 -17.89 1.89 19.38
C LEU A 444 -18.14 0.66 18.47
N ASP A 445 -18.88 -0.34 18.94
CA ASP A 445 -18.97 -1.63 18.28
C ASP A 445 -19.76 -1.60 16.95
N ASP A 446 -20.80 -0.78 16.82
CA ASP A 446 -21.49 -0.59 15.52
C ASP A 446 -20.59 0.10 14.47
N VAL A 447 -19.66 0.95 14.92
CA VAL A 447 -18.65 1.57 14.05
C VAL A 447 -17.62 0.51 13.63
N LYS A 448 -17.12 -0.30 14.58
CA LYS A 448 -16.23 -1.44 14.30
C LYS A 448 -16.88 -2.45 13.33
N LYS A 449 -18.17 -2.76 13.48
CA LYS A 449 -18.94 -3.63 12.55
C LYS A 449 -18.95 -3.08 11.12
N GLY A 450 -19.16 -1.78 10.93
CA GLY A 450 -19.07 -1.14 9.62
C GLY A 450 -17.66 -1.20 9.01
N LEU A 451 -16.64 -0.95 9.82
CA LEU A 451 -15.23 -0.99 9.39
C LEU A 451 -14.75 -2.42 9.09
N LEU A 452 -15.29 -3.42 9.80
CA LEU A 452 -15.11 -4.82 9.46
C LEU A 452 -15.67 -5.08 8.06
N CYS A 453 -16.91 -4.68 7.77
CA CYS A 453 -17.48 -4.78 6.42
C CYS A 453 -16.62 -4.09 5.34
N GLN A 454 -15.98 -2.95 5.65
CA GLN A 454 -15.05 -2.28 4.75
C GLN A 454 -13.77 -3.07 4.47
N LEU A 455 -13.24 -3.85 5.43
CA LEU A 455 -12.06 -4.69 5.24
C LEU A 455 -12.32 -5.89 4.33
N PHE A 456 -13.50 -6.50 4.43
CA PHE A 456 -13.92 -7.61 3.55
C PHE A 456 -14.40 -7.12 2.17
N GLY A 457 -15.07 -5.96 2.12
CA GLY A 457 -15.65 -5.37 0.91
C GLY A 457 -16.79 -6.20 0.29
N GLY A 458 -17.49 -5.60 -0.68
CA GLY A 458 -18.45 -6.31 -1.55
C GLY A 458 -17.77 -7.02 -2.73
N ASN A 459 -18.56 -7.52 -3.67
CA ASN A 459 -18.07 -8.20 -4.87
C ASN A 459 -17.90 -7.20 -6.04
N ALA A 460 -16.80 -7.32 -6.80
CA ALA A 460 -16.52 -6.45 -7.95
C ALA A 460 -17.12 -7.03 -9.24
N LEU A 461 -18.38 -6.70 -9.52
CA LEU A 461 -19.10 -7.23 -10.68
C LEU A 461 -18.65 -6.55 -11.98
N LYS A 462 -17.83 -7.24 -12.78
CA LYS A 462 -17.57 -6.92 -14.18
C LYS A 462 -18.63 -7.60 -15.06
N LEU A 463 -19.46 -6.82 -15.76
CA LEU A 463 -20.40 -7.37 -16.74
C LEU A 463 -19.70 -7.69 -18.06
N PRO A 464 -20.18 -8.68 -18.84
CA PRO A 464 -19.69 -8.94 -20.19
C PRO A 464 -19.93 -7.78 -21.18
N SER A 465 -20.72 -6.77 -20.81
CA SER A 465 -20.90 -5.52 -21.54
C SER A 465 -19.78 -4.48 -21.31
N GLY A 466 -18.77 -4.78 -20.49
CA GLY A 466 -17.66 -3.88 -20.16
C GLY A 466 -17.96 -2.87 -19.04
N ALA A 467 -19.20 -2.83 -18.51
CA ALA A 467 -19.51 -2.06 -17.32
C ALA A 467 -18.94 -2.75 -16.07
N SER A 468 -18.16 -2.02 -15.26
CA SER A 468 -17.63 -2.49 -13.98
C SER A 468 -18.36 -1.79 -12.85
N PHE A 469 -19.05 -2.56 -12.01
CA PHE A 469 -19.61 -2.05 -10.76
C PHE A 469 -18.58 -2.15 -9.63
N ARG A 470 -18.45 -1.07 -8.88
CA ARG A 470 -17.62 -0.99 -7.67
C ARG A 470 -18.19 -1.88 -6.57
N GLY A 471 -17.35 -2.74 -5.98
CA GLY A 471 -17.65 -3.52 -4.76
C GLY A 471 -17.17 -2.86 -3.45
N ASP A 472 -16.26 -1.89 -3.54
CA ASP A 472 -15.66 -1.22 -2.39
C ASP A 472 -16.63 -0.36 -1.58
N ILE A 473 -16.48 -0.35 -0.25
CA ILE A 473 -17.36 0.37 0.68
C ILE A 473 -16.62 1.63 1.19
N ASN A 474 -17.27 2.78 1.08
CA ASN A 474 -16.75 4.07 1.57
C ASN A 474 -17.42 4.47 2.87
N ILE A 475 -16.62 4.80 3.89
CA ILE A 475 -17.10 5.14 5.23
C ILE A 475 -16.62 6.54 5.62
N LEU A 476 -17.52 7.35 6.17
CA LEU A 476 -17.24 8.66 6.75
C LEU A 476 -17.53 8.65 8.26
N LEU A 477 -16.52 8.93 9.07
CA LEU A 477 -16.63 9.09 10.52
C LEU A 477 -16.70 10.59 10.85
N VAL A 478 -17.78 11.02 11.51
CA VAL A 478 -18.07 12.43 11.79
C VAL A 478 -18.25 12.65 13.27
N GLY A 479 -17.80 13.80 13.78
CA GLY A 479 -18.21 14.31 15.10
C GLY A 479 -17.05 14.87 15.90
N ASP A 480 -17.22 14.94 17.21
CA ASP A 480 -16.42 15.84 18.06
C ASP A 480 -14.96 15.38 18.26
N PRO A 481 -14.00 16.31 18.41
CA PRO A 481 -12.60 16.01 18.69
C PRO A 481 -12.43 15.49 20.12
N GLY A 482 -11.42 14.62 20.33
CA GLY A 482 -11.22 13.90 21.59
C GLY A 482 -11.82 12.50 21.59
N THR A 483 -12.76 12.21 20.68
CA THR A 483 -13.18 10.83 20.37
C THR A 483 -12.09 10.09 19.60
N SER A 484 -11.96 8.76 19.77
CA SER A 484 -10.87 7.93 19.24
C SER A 484 -10.82 7.74 17.70
N LYS A 485 -11.40 8.65 16.92
CA LYS A 485 -11.52 8.59 15.44
C LYS A 485 -10.16 8.43 14.74
N SER A 486 -9.20 9.33 15.01
CA SER A 486 -7.88 9.30 14.37
C SER A 486 -7.05 8.08 14.80
N GLN A 487 -7.24 7.62 16.05
CA GLN A 487 -6.60 6.38 16.55
C GLN A 487 -7.13 5.14 15.80
N LEU A 488 -8.44 5.10 15.54
CA LEU A 488 -9.08 4.05 14.76
C LEU A 488 -8.63 4.07 13.29
N LEU A 489 -8.48 5.26 12.66
CA LEU A 489 -7.85 5.36 11.32
C LEU A 489 -6.44 4.77 11.32
N GLN A 490 -5.61 5.12 12.30
CA GLN A 490 -4.24 4.64 12.41
C GLN A 490 -4.17 3.12 12.63
N TYR A 491 -5.14 2.54 13.34
CA TYR A 491 -5.22 1.09 13.51
C TYR A 491 -5.56 0.38 12.21
N ILE A 492 -6.57 0.85 11.46
CA ILE A 492 -6.95 0.28 10.16
C ILE A 492 -5.84 0.44 9.12
N HIS A 493 -5.12 1.56 9.15
CA HIS A 493 -3.91 1.76 8.35
C HIS A 493 -2.83 0.71 8.61
N LYS A 494 -2.63 0.29 9.88
CA LYS A 494 -1.69 -0.78 10.25
C LYS A 494 -2.18 -2.17 9.82
N LEU A 495 -3.49 -2.40 9.88
CA LEU A 495 -4.13 -3.68 9.53
C LEU A 495 -4.20 -3.94 8.02
N SER A 496 -4.40 -2.89 7.20
CA SER A 496 -4.54 -3.01 5.75
C SER A 496 -3.17 -3.12 5.04
N PRO A 497 -2.97 -4.05 4.07
CA PRO A 497 -1.69 -4.21 3.36
C PRO A 497 -1.27 -2.98 2.58
N ARG A 498 -2.26 -2.36 1.92
CA ARG A 498 -2.14 -1.19 1.05
C ARG A 498 -2.85 0.00 1.70
N GLY A 499 -2.88 0.01 3.04
CA GLY A 499 -3.31 1.13 3.85
C GLY A 499 -2.37 2.32 3.63
N ILE A 500 -2.91 3.49 3.31
CA ILE A 500 -2.15 4.74 3.27
C ILE A 500 -2.86 5.80 4.10
N TYR A 501 -2.15 6.34 5.08
CA TYR A 501 -2.63 7.41 5.96
C TYR A 501 -2.27 8.78 5.41
N THR A 502 -3.26 9.66 5.29
CA THR A 502 -3.13 11.02 4.79
C THR A 502 -3.91 12.01 5.66
N SER A 503 -3.40 13.24 5.83
CA SER A 503 -4.18 14.36 6.40
C SER A 503 -4.69 15.24 5.27
N GLY A 504 -5.97 15.64 5.32
CA GLY A 504 -6.62 16.51 4.36
C GLY A 504 -5.98 17.90 4.25
N ARG A 505 -5.29 18.36 5.30
CA ARG A 505 -4.51 19.60 5.28
C ARG A 505 -3.12 19.43 4.65
N GLY A 506 -2.46 18.29 4.88
CA GLY A 506 -1.16 17.97 4.29
C GLY A 506 -1.24 17.52 2.82
N SER A 507 -2.41 17.04 2.38
CA SER A 507 -2.60 16.39 1.10
C SER A 507 -3.15 17.35 0.05
N SER A 508 -2.27 17.83 -0.83
CA SER A 508 -2.70 18.50 -2.06
C SER A 508 -3.32 17.51 -3.05
N ALA A 509 -4.12 18.01 -4.00
CA ALA A 509 -4.65 17.18 -5.09
C ALA A 509 -3.55 16.44 -5.88
N VAL A 510 -2.35 17.03 -5.96
CA VAL A 510 -1.16 16.47 -6.60
C VAL A 510 -0.59 15.29 -5.81
N GLY A 511 -0.60 15.36 -4.47
CA GLY A 511 -0.15 14.27 -3.59
C GLY A 511 -1.15 13.11 -3.47
N LEU A 512 -2.45 13.37 -3.67
CA LEU A 512 -3.48 12.32 -3.70
C LEU A 512 -3.52 11.55 -5.01
N THR A 513 -3.30 12.21 -6.16
CA THR A 513 -3.55 11.63 -7.49
C THR A 513 -2.30 10.99 -8.10
N ALA A 514 -1.62 11.69 -9.02
CA ALA A 514 -0.26 11.40 -9.46
C ALA A 514 0.33 12.68 -10.06
N TYR A 515 1.66 12.75 -10.12
CA TYR A 515 2.37 13.96 -10.54
C TYR A 515 3.51 13.63 -11.49
N VAL A 516 3.75 14.53 -12.46
CA VAL A 516 4.78 14.31 -13.48
C VAL A 516 6.09 14.94 -13.02
N THR A 517 7.11 14.11 -12.80
CA THR A 517 8.48 14.53 -12.54
C THR A 517 9.33 14.34 -13.80
N LYS A 518 10.50 14.97 -13.85
CA LYS A 518 11.52 14.69 -14.87
C LYS A 518 12.66 13.95 -14.21
N ASP A 519 13.01 12.78 -14.72
CA ASP A 519 14.13 12.03 -14.18
C ASP A 519 15.46 12.72 -14.55
N PRO A 520 16.34 13.05 -13.59
CA PRO A 520 17.63 13.67 -13.89
C PRO A 520 18.64 12.72 -14.56
N GLU A 521 18.40 11.40 -14.59
CA GLU A 521 19.32 10.45 -15.22
C GLU A 521 18.95 10.17 -16.69
N THR A 522 17.67 9.93 -17.02
CA THR A 522 17.23 9.76 -18.42
C THR A 522 16.78 11.05 -19.11
N GLY A 523 16.33 12.06 -18.36
CA GLY A 523 15.69 13.27 -18.88
C GLY A 523 14.21 13.10 -19.26
N GLU A 524 13.66 11.89 -19.13
CA GLU A 524 12.28 11.56 -19.48
C GLU A 524 11.29 12.08 -18.43
N THR A 525 10.05 12.36 -18.85
CA THR A 525 8.95 12.70 -17.94
C THR A 525 8.32 11.41 -17.41
N VAL A 526 8.49 11.16 -16.11
CA VAL A 526 7.95 10.00 -15.40
C VAL A 526 6.72 10.43 -14.60
N LEU A 527 5.72 9.55 -14.51
CA LEU A 527 4.53 9.75 -13.68
C LEU A 527 4.76 9.07 -12.33
N GLU A 528 4.78 9.85 -11.25
CA GLU A 528 4.88 9.34 -9.89
C GLU A 528 3.47 9.25 -9.26
N SER A 529 3.10 8.04 -8.85
CA SER A 529 1.82 7.73 -8.21
C SER A 529 1.65 8.45 -6.87
N GLY A 530 0.50 9.08 -6.67
CA GLY A 530 0.08 9.64 -5.39
C GLY A 530 -0.66 8.64 -4.52
N ALA A 531 -1.10 9.08 -3.34
CA ALA A 531 -1.65 8.22 -2.29
C ALA A 531 -2.84 7.36 -2.71
N LEU A 532 -3.76 7.85 -3.54
CA LEU A 532 -4.94 7.09 -4.00
C LEU A 532 -4.57 6.02 -5.04
N VAL A 533 -3.54 6.25 -5.86
CA VAL A 533 -3.10 5.26 -6.85
C VAL A 533 -2.26 4.17 -6.18
N LEU A 534 -1.41 4.55 -5.21
CA LEU A 534 -0.62 3.59 -4.44
C LEU A 534 -1.51 2.65 -3.59
N SER A 535 -2.65 3.13 -3.11
CA SER A 535 -3.60 2.35 -2.30
C SER A 535 -4.60 1.49 -3.09
N ASP A 536 -4.41 1.27 -4.40
CA ASP A 536 -5.28 0.38 -5.22
C ASP A 536 -5.53 -0.97 -4.54
N ARG A 537 -6.79 -1.43 -4.53
CA ARG A 537 -7.34 -2.59 -3.78
C ARG A 537 -7.22 -2.55 -2.25
N GLY A 538 -6.72 -1.44 -1.69
CA GLY A 538 -6.58 -1.18 -0.25
C GLY A 538 -7.52 -0.11 0.28
N ILE A 539 -7.18 0.42 1.47
CA ILE A 539 -7.93 1.47 2.15
C ILE A 539 -7.09 2.76 2.18
N CYS A 540 -7.64 3.85 1.64
CA CYS A 540 -7.07 5.18 1.83
C CYS A 540 -7.71 5.83 3.07
N CYS A 541 -6.91 6.03 4.11
CA CYS A 541 -7.31 6.70 5.34
C CYS A 541 -7.04 8.21 5.21
N ILE A 542 -8.08 9.02 5.35
CA ILE A 542 -8.02 10.48 5.24
C ILE A 542 -8.53 11.12 6.54
N ASP A 543 -7.64 11.71 7.33
CA ASP A 543 -8.03 12.54 8.48
C ASP A 543 -8.25 14.01 8.07
N GLU A 544 -8.95 14.80 8.88
CA GLU A 544 -9.27 16.22 8.63
C GLU A 544 -9.91 16.49 7.24
N PHE A 545 -10.85 15.65 6.81
CA PHE A 545 -11.50 15.75 5.49
C PHE A 545 -12.20 17.11 5.24
N ASP A 546 -12.66 17.77 6.31
CA ASP A 546 -13.27 19.10 6.28
C ASP A 546 -12.25 20.23 5.96
N LYS A 547 -10.94 20.00 6.20
CA LYS A 547 -9.86 20.96 5.90
C LYS A 547 -9.26 20.80 4.50
N MET A 548 -9.73 19.82 3.73
CA MET A 548 -9.24 19.55 2.38
C MET A 548 -9.60 20.67 1.38
N SER A 549 -8.67 21.00 0.47
CA SER A 549 -8.93 21.94 -0.62
C SER A 549 -9.96 21.44 -1.64
N ASP A 550 -10.76 22.34 -2.22
CA ASP A 550 -11.83 21.95 -3.16
C ASP A 550 -11.32 21.29 -4.45
N ASN A 551 -10.10 21.62 -4.89
CA ASN A 551 -9.44 20.92 -6.01
C ASN A 551 -9.20 19.43 -5.71
N ALA A 552 -8.85 19.09 -4.46
CA ALA A 552 -8.67 17.70 -4.05
C ALA A 552 -10.02 16.97 -3.89
N ARG A 553 -11.06 17.66 -3.39
CA ARG A 553 -12.45 17.17 -3.38
C ARG A 553 -12.97 16.86 -4.79
N SER A 554 -12.61 17.68 -5.78
CA SER A 554 -12.96 17.43 -7.18
C SER A 554 -12.35 16.12 -7.72
N MET A 555 -11.14 15.76 -7.31
CA MET A 555 -10.54 14.48 -7.74
C MET A 555 -11.19 13.28 -7.03
N LEU A 556 -11.62 13.44 -5.77
CA LEU A 556 -12.39 12.41 -5.07
C LEU A 556 -13.76 12.16 -5.70
N HIS A 557 -14.37 13.18 -6.34
CA HIS A 557 -15.56 12.99 -7.17
C HIS A 557 -15.33 12.10 -8.40
N GLU A 558 -14.09 11.97 -8.88
CA GLU A 558 -13.76 11.03 -9.95
C GLU A 558 -13.55 9.63 -9.35
N VAL A 559 -12.61 9.52 -8.40
CA VAL A 559 -12.19 8.25 -7.78
C VAL A 559 -13.34 7.50 -7.10
N MET A 560 -14.18 8.18 -6.31
CA MET A 560 -15.28 7.50 -5.60
C MET A 560 -16.42 7.03 -6.52
N GLU A 561 -16.53 7.56 -7.75
CA GLU A 561 -17.55 7.14 -8.72
C GLU A 561 -17.01 6.06 -9.67
N GLN A 562 -15.88 6.34 -10.31
CA GLN A 562 -15.36 5.59 -11.45
C GLN A 562 -14.19 4.67 -11.07
N GLN A 563 -13.62 4.83 -9.86
CA GLN A 563 -12.40 4.14 -9.42
C GLN A 563 -11.20 4.34 -10.35
N THR A 564 -11.17 5.49 -11.04
CA THR A 564 -10.11 5.92 -11.97
C THR A 564 -9.73 7.38 -11.71
N VAL A 565 -8.51 7.73 -12.08
CA VAL A 565 -7.96 9.09 -12.09
C VAL A 565 -7.48 9.40 -13.50
N SER A 566 -8.16 10.30 -14.21
CA SER A 566 -7.71 10.81 -15.51
C SER A 566 -6.68 11.93 -15.34
N ILE A 567 -5.57 11.81 -16.06
CA ILE A 567 -4.47 12.78 -16.03
C ILE A 567 -4.08 13.14 -17.45
N ALA A 568 -4.27 14.41 -17.79
CA ALA A 568 -3.80 15.03 -19.03
C ALA A 568 -2.79 16.14 -18.69
N LYS A 569 -1.52 15.78 -18.50
CA LYS A 569 -0.44 16.71 -18.09
C LYS A 569 0.87 16.39 -18.81
N ALA A 570 1.62 17.44 -19.17
CA ALA A 570 2.96 17.34 -19.76
C ALA A 570 3.07 16.44 -21.02
N GLY A 571 1.98 16.29 -21.79
CA GLY A 571 1.93 15.42 -22.98
C GLY A 571 1.51 13.98 -22.69
N ILE A 572 1.40 13.58 -21.42
CA ILE A 572 0.85 12.28 -21.00
C ILE A 572 -0.66 12.44 -20.83
N ILE A 573 -1.42 11.63 -21.57
CA ILE A 573 -2.87 11.44 -21.39
C ILE A 573 -3.05 9.99 -20.94
N ALA A 574 -3.34 9.78 -19.67
CA ALA A 574 -3.48 8.46 -19.07
C ALA A 574 -4.62 8.44 -18.05
N SER A 575 -5.35 7.34 -18.00
CA SER A 575 -6.28 7.00 -16.91
C SER A 575 -5.60 5.97 -16.00
N LEU A 576 -5.30 6.36 -14.76
CA LEU A 576 -4.79 5.45 -13.74
C LEU A 576 -5.97 4.81 -13.00
N ASN A 577 -5.86 3.52 -12.69
CA ASN A 577 -6.84 2.85 -11.84
C ASN A 577 -6.55 3.16 -10.37
N ALA A 578 -7.61 3.40 -9.59
CA ALA A 578 -7.58 3.71 -8.16
C ALA A 578 -8.81 3.08 -7.50
N ARG A 579 -8.85 1.73 -7.46
CA ARG A 579 -9.91 0.93 -6.86
C ARG A 579 -9.71 0.87 -5.35
N THR A 580 -9.92 2.00 -4.70
CA THR A 580 -9.63 2.18 -3.27
C THR A 580 -10.91 2.36 -2.47
N SER A 581 -11.00 1.68 -1.33
CA SER A 581 -11.98 2.02 -0.30
C SER A 581 -11.53 3.29 0.43
N VAL A 582 -12.37 4.32 0.48
CA VAL A 582 -12.07 5.57 1.20
C VAL A 582 -12.63 5.48 2.62
N LEU A 583 -11.76 5.66 3.61
CA LEU A 583 -12.13 5.83 5.01
C LEU A 583 -11.74 7.25 5.45
N ALA A 584 -12.74 8.10 5.69
CA ALA A 584 -12.53 9.50 5.99
C ALA A 584 -12.99 9.87 7.41
N CYS A 585 -12.23 10.73 8.09
CA CYS A 585 -12.66 11.41 9.32
C CYS A 585 -12.91 12.89 9.04
N ALA A 586 -14.04 13.41 9.55
CA ALA A 586 -14.41 14.82 9.45
C ALA A 586 -14.86 15.37 10.81
N ASN A 587 -14.38 16.56 11.16
CA ASN A 587 -14.85 17.28 12.33
C ASN A 587 -16.01 18.22 11.94
N PRO A 588 -17.02 18.44 12.81
CA PRO A 588 -18.05 19.44 12.57
C PRO A 588 -17.43 20.84 12.53
N SER A 589 -17.99 21.72 11.71
CA SER A 589 -17.44 23.06 11.44
C SER A 589 -17.19 23.91 12.70
N GLY A 590 -18.02 23.76 13.73
CA GLY A 590 -17.91 24.44 15.03
C GLY A 590 -17.05 23.71 16.08
N SER A 591 -16.30 22.68 15.69
CA SER A 591 -15.60 21.70 16.56
C SER A 591 -16.51 20.87 17.47
N ARG A 592 -17.65 21.39 17.95
CA ARG A 592 -18.71 20.60 18.61
C ARG A 592 -19.94 20.51 17.73
N TYR A 593 -20.61 19.35 17.77
CA TYR A 593 -21.85 19.12 17.06
C TYR A 593 -23.00 19.94 17.67
N ASN A 594 -23.63 20.80 16.86
CA ASN A 594 -24.77 21.61 17.30
C ASN A 594 -26.11 20.93 16.93
N PRO A 595 -26.86 20.33 17.89
CA PRO A 595 -28.11 19.59 17.59
C PRO A 595 -29.25 20.46 17.05
N ARG A 596 -29.10 21.80 17.11
CA ARG A 596 -30.04 22.78 16.57
C ARG A 596 -29.87 23.04 15.06
N LEU A 597 -28.74 22.64 14.47
CA LEU A 597 -28.45 22.76 13.04
C LEU A 597 -28.66 21.42 12.33
N SER A 598 -28.86 21.45 11.02
CA SER A 598 -28.96 20.22 10.22
C SER A 598 -27.61 19.52 10.12
N VAL A 599 -27.62 18.20 9.98
CA VAL A 599 -26.43 17.36 9.76
C VAL A 599 -25.59 17.92 8.59
N ILE A 600 -26.26 18.29 7.48
CA ILE A 600 -25.64 18.74 6.24
C ILE A 600 -24.94 20.10 6.43
N ASP A 601 -25.60 21.06 7.09
CA ASP A 601 -25.04 22.38 7.31
C ASP A 601 -23.89 22.35 8.35
N ASN A 602 -23.94 21.42 9.32
CA ASN A 602 -22.91 21.28 10.35
C ASN A 602 -21.57 20.70 9.81
N ILE A 603 -21.66 19.78 8.84
CA ILE A 603 -20.51 19.07 8.24
C ILE A 603 -19.84 19.89 7.11
N HIS A 604 -20.54 20.87 6.51
CA HIS A 604 -20.03 21.73 5.44
C HIS A 604 -19.47 20.93 4.22
N LEU A 605 -20.14 19.84 3.85
CA LEU A 605 -19.84 19.07 2.64
C LEU A 605 -20.99 19.15 1.63
N PRO A 606 -20.70 19.27 0.32
CA PRO A 606 -21.71 19.15 -0.73
C PRO A 606 -22.47 17.81 -0.64
N PRO A 607 -23.81 17.79 -0.84
CA PRO A 607 -24.60 16.56 -0.80
C PRO A 607 -24.21 15.55 -1.91
N THR A 608 -23.57 16.04 -2.98
CA THR A 608 -22.98 15.21 -4.04
C THR A 608 -21.79 14.36 -3.57
N LEU A 609 -21.08 14.76 -2.51
CA LEU A 609 -20.07 13.93 -1.82
C LEU A 609 -20.73 12.99 -0.81
N LEU A 610 -21.63 13.50 0.03
CA LEU A 610 -22.28 12.71 1.08
C LEU A 610 -23.00 11.47 0.50
N SER A 611 -23.66 11.60 -0.66
CA SER A 611 -24.31 10.48 -1.37
C SER A 611 -23.36 9.45 -2.01
N ARG A 612 -22.04 9.52 -1.78
CA ARG A 612 -21.03 8.57 -2.29
C ARG A 612 -20.33 7.79 -1.17
N PHE A 613 -20.56 8.18 0.07
CA PHE A 613 -20.26 7.37 1.25
C PHE A 613 -21.44 6.44 1.47
N ASP A 614 -21.16 5.16 1.68
CA ASP A 614 -22.18 4.13 1.89
C ASP A 614 -22.66 4.16 3.35
N LEU A 615 -21.75 4.46 4.30
CA LEU A 615 -22.04 4.64 5.72
C LEU A 615 -21.45 5.97 6.23
N ILE A 616 -22.24 6.70 7.02
CA ILE A 616 -21.83 7.94 7.69
C ILE A 616 -22.12 7.79 9.19
N TYR A 617 -21.08 7.62 10.01
CA TYR A 617 -21.24 7.46 11.46
C TYR A 617 -21.10 8.80 12.18
N LEU A 618 -22.11 9.19 12.95
CA LEU A 618 -22.13 10.40 13.78
C LEU A 618 -21.70 10.09 15.23
N ILE A 619 -20.40 10.03 15.48
CA ILE A 619 -19.85 9.80 16.83
C ILE A 619 -19.91 11.13 17.61
N LEU A 620 -21.00 11.28 18.37
CA LEU A 620 -21.26 12.39 19.29
C LEU A 620 -20.67 12.10 20.68
N ASP A 621 -19.98 13.08 21.25
CA ASP A 621 -19.49 13.01 22.64
C ASP A 621 -20.65 13.30 23.62
N LYS A 622 -21.03 12.30 24.43
CA LYS A 622 -22.05 12.41 25.47
C LYS A 622 -21.41 12.17 26.82
N ALA A 623 -21.36 13.21 27.66
CA ALA A 623 -20.92 13.06 29.05
C ALA A 623 -21.99 12.31 29.87
N ASP A 624 -21.72 11.05 30.19
CA ASP A 624 -22.47 10.24 31.15
C ASP A 624 -21.49 9.62 32.17
N GLU A 625 -21.81 9.76 33.46
CA GLU A 625 -20.94 9.30 34.55
C GLU A 625 -20.74 7.78 34.53
N GLN A 626 -21.71 7.02 33.97
CA GLN A 626 -21.61 5.57 33.91
C GLN A 626 -20.68 5.11 32.80
N THR A 627 -20.84 5.59 31.56
CA THR A 627 -19.91 5.28 30.44
C THR A 627 -18.52 5.79 30.73
N ASP A 628 -18.37 7.03 31.21
CA ASP A 628 -17.07 7.64 31.53
C ASP A 628 -16.32 6.84 32.61
N ARG A 629 -17.03 6.31 33.63
CA ARG A 629 -16.43 5.46 34.65
C ARG A 629 -15.97 4.10 34.11
N HIS A 630 -16.66 3.53 33.10
CA HIS A 630 -16.23 2.28 32.47
C HIS A 630 -15.06 2.52 31.50
N LEU A 631 -15.13 3.56 30.68
CA LEU A 631 -14.04 3.99 29.80
C LEU A 631 -12.76 4.29 30.60
N ALA A 632 -12.87 5.04 31.70
CA ALA A 632 -11.73 5.33 32.57
C ALA A 632 -11.13 4.06 33.20
N LYS A 633 -11.95 3.10 33.62
CA LYS A 633 -11.47 1.79 34.10
C LYS A 633 -10.73 1.03 33.00
N HIS A 634 -11.27 0.98 31.78
CA HIS A 634 -10.68 0.29 30.63
C HIS A 634 -9.33 0.89 30.22
N ILE A 635 -9.24 2.22 30.18
CA ILE A 635 -7.98 2.91 29.90
C ILE A 635 -6.95 2.66 31.00
N VAL A 636 -7.37 2.65 32.27
CA VAL A 636 -6.48 2.35 33.40
C VAL A 636 -6.02 0.89 33.40
N SER A 637 -6.89 -0.09 33.11
CA SER A 637 -6.48 -1.51 33.04
C SER A 637 -5.47 -1.76 31.91
N LEU A 638 -5.67 -1.16 30.73
CA LEU A 638 -4.69 -1.17 29.62
C LEU A 638 -3.31 -0.57 29.98
N HIS A 639 -3.21 0.18 31.08
CA HIS A 639 -1.96 0.74 31.59
C HIS A 639 -1.43 0.05 32.87
N PHE A 640 -2.18 -0.87 33.47
CA PHE A 640 -1.86 -1.52 34.76
C PHE A 640 -1.71 -3.04 34.69
N GLU A 641 -2.35 -3.73 33.74
CA GLU A 641 -2.21 -5.18 33.56
C GLU A 641 -1.06 -5.50 32.60
N ASP A 642 -0.22 -6.48 32.98
CA ASP A 642 0.51 -7.27 31.99
C ASP A 642 -0.53 -7.99 31.10
N THR A 643 -0.29 -8.03 29.79
CA THR A 643 -1.31 -8.18 28.72
C THR A 643 -2.23 -9.41 28.75
N GLU A 644 -1.96 -10.39 29.61
CA GLU A 644 -2.46 -11.78 29.53
C GLU A 644 -3.97 -11.95 29.84
N ILE A 645 -4.61 -11.02 30.56
CA ILE A 645 -6.00 -11.19 31.03
C ILE A 645 -7.04 -10.86 29.94
N ALA A 646 -6.68 -10.02 28.96
CA ALA A 646 -7.57 -9.64 27.86
C ALA A 646 -7.58 -10.64 26.68
N GLU A 647 -6.70 -11.64 26.68
CA GLU A 647 -6.38 -12.46 25.50
C GLU A 647 -7.39 -13.57 25.19
N GLN A 648 -8.22 -14.02 26.15
CA GLN A 648 -9.04 -15.23 25.98
C GLN A 648 -10.13 -15.13 24.87
N ASP A 649 -10.62 -13.94 24.56
CA ASP A 649 -11.62 -13.70 23.51
C ASP A 649 -11.02 -13.15 22.20
N VAL A 650 -9.81 -12.59 22.24
CA VAL A 650 -9.23 -11.80 21.15
C VAL A 650 -8.48 -12.71 20.17
N LEU A 651 -8.79 -12.58 18.87
CA LEU A 651 -8.04 -13.24 17.81
C LEU A 651 -6.71 -12.52 17.56
N ASP A 652 -5.63 -13.28 17.38
CA ASP A 652 -4.33 -12.72 16.99
C ASP A 652 -4.43 -11.94 15.66
N LEU A 653 -3.62 -10.88 15.55
CA LEU A 653 -3.59 -10.00 14.39
C LEU A 653 -3.16 -10.75 13.11
N ALA A 654 -2.29 -11.77 13.22
CA ALA A 654 -1.90 -12.58 12.08
C ALA A 654 -3.05 -13.48 11.61
N THR A 655 -3.80 -14.10 12.52
CA THR A 655 -4.96 -14.94 12.15
C THR A 655 -6.09 -14.09 11.57
N LEU A 656 -6.36 -12.90 12.12
CA LEU A 656 -7.38 -11.97 11.59
C LEU A 656 -7.01 -11.46 10.19
N THR A 657 -5.73 -11.10 9.95
CA THR A 657 -5.29 -10.69 8.60
C THR A 657 -5.32 -11.84 7.60
N ALA A 658 -4.95 -13.06 8.01
CA ALA A 658 -5.08 -14.25 7.18
C ALA A 658 -6.56 -14.55 6.82
N TYR A 659 -7.47 -14.45 7.80
CA TYR A 659 -8.91 -14.66 7.61
C TYR A 659 -9.49 -13.71 6.56
N VAL A 660 -9.22 -12.39 6.66
CA VAL A 660 -9.69 -11.41 5.67
C VAL A 660 -9.07 -11.67 4.28
N SER A 661 -7.79 -12.08 4.22
CA SER A 661 -7.11 -12.40 2.96
C SER A 661 -7.78 -13.56 2.23
N TYR A 662 -8.01 -14.66 2.97
CA TYR A 662 -8.68 -15.86 2.47
C TYR A 662 -10.11 -15.55 2.01
N ALA A 663 -10.85 -14.78 2.80
CA ALA A 663 -12.22 -14.36 2.49
C ALA A 663 -12.34 -13.57 1.19
N ARG A 664 -11.39 -12.65 0.94
CA ARG A 664 -11.38 -11.80 -0.26
C ARG A 664 -11.00 -12.58 -1.53
N LYS A 665 -10.06 -13.53 -1.44
CA LYS A 665 -9.64 -14.37 -2.57
C LYS A 665 -10.69 -15.42 -2.98
N ASN A 666 -11.32 -16.08 -1.99
CA ASN A 666 -12.05 -17.33 -2.25
C ASN A 666 -13.58 -17.20 -2.22
N ILE A 667 -14.15 -16.16 -1.60
CA ILE A 667 -15.61 -16.03 -1.41
C ILE A 667 -16.19 -14.83 -2.18
N HIS A 668 -16.98 -15.15 -3.20
CA HIS A 668 -17.73 -14.21 -4.03
C HIS A 668 -19.24 -14.47 -3.86
N PRO A 669 -19.88 -13.86 -2.86
CA PRO A 669 -21.27 -14.15 -2.55
C PRO A 669 -22.20 -13.66 -3.68
N LYS A 670 -23.30 -14.39 -3.88
CA LYS A 670 -24.38 -14.06 -4.81
C LYS A 670 -25.66 -13.75 -4.05
N LEU A 671 -26.45 -12.81 -4.55
CA LEU A 671 -27.77 -12.53 -3.98
C LEU A 671 -28.71 -13.72 -4.21
N SER A 672 -29.47 -14.08 -3.17
CA SER A 672 -30.63 -14.96 -3.27
C SER A 672 -31.88 -14.16 -3.64
N ASP A 673 -32.89 -14.84 -4.20
CA ASP A 673 -34.15 -14.20 -4.58
C ASP A 673 -34.89 -13.63 -3.35
N GLU A 674 -34.88 -14.34 -2.22
CA GLU A 674 -35.46 -13.88 -0.95
C GLU A 674 -34.77 -12.60 -0.44
N ALA A 675 -33.44 -12.53 -0.50
CA ALA A 675 -32.69 -11.33 -0.15
C ALA A 675 -32.98 -10.16 -1.09
N ALA A 676 -33.18 -10.42 -2.39
CA ALA A 676 -33.53 -9.40 -3.37
C ALA A 676 -34.93 -8.81 -3.12
N GLU A 677 -35.93 -9.63 -2.82
CA GLU A 677 -37.27 -9.15 -2.43
C GLU A 677 -37.18 -8.25 -1.18
N GLU A 678 -36.46 -8.69 -0.14
CA GLU A 678 -36.31 -7.93 1.10
C GLU A 678 -35.60 -6.58 0.90
N LEU A 679 -34.53 -6.56 0.08
CA LEU A 679 -33.84 -5.32 -0.31
C LEU A 679 -34.78 -4.33 -1.02
N THR A 680 -35.62 -4.81 -1.96
CA THR A 680 -36.56 -3.94 -2.65
C THR A 680 -37.64 -3.39 -1.72
N ARG A 681 -38.16 -4.22 -0.80
CA ARG A 681 -39.15 -3.84 0.22
C ARG A 681 -38.59 -2.77 1.15
N GLY A 682 -37.43 -3.03 1.77
CA GLY A 682 -36.79 -2.09 2.69
C GLY A 682 -36.37 -0.78 2.03
N TYR A 683 -35.88 -0.81 0.79
CA TYR A 683 -35.57 0.41 0.03
C TYR A 683 -36.81 1.27 -0.26
N VAL A 684 -37.92 0.64 -0.66
CA VAL A 684 -39.20 1.34 -0.89
C VAL A 684 -39.71 1.98 0.40
N ASP A 685 -39.63 1.30 1.54
CA ASP A 685 -40.09 1.83 2.82
C ASP A 685 -39.18 2.94 3.37
N MET A 686 -37.86 2.82 3.23
CA MET A 686 -36.92 3.93 3.47
C MET A 686 -37.26 5.16 2.62
N ARG A 687 -37.62 4.96 1.35
CA ARG A 687 -38.00 6.06 0.44
C ARG A 687 -39.36 6.67 0.77
N LYS A 688 -40.33 5.89 1.28
CA LYS A 688 -41.61 6.42 1.80
C LYS A 688 -41.37 7.31 3.02
N ARG A 689 -40.58 6.85 4.01
CA ARG A 689 -40.20 7.63 5.20
C ARG A 689 -39.53 8.95 4.81
N GLY A 690 -38.68 8.95 3.78
CA GLY A 690 -38.01 10.17 3.28
C GLY A 690 -38.88 11.16 2.50
N ASN A 691 -40.13 10.84 2.15
CA ASN A 691 -40.94 11.62 1.19
C ASN A 691 -42.22 12.21 1.83
N PHE A 692 -42.09 12.89 2.96
CA PHE A 692 -43.22 13.57 3.62
C PHE A 692 -43.49 14.97 3.01
N PRO A 693 -44.70 15.23 2.47
CA PRO A 693 -45.05 16.52 1.86
C PRO A 693 -45.29 17.60 2.93
N GLY A 694 -44.20 18.21 3.38
CA GLY A 694 -44.21 19.26 4.41
C GLY A 694 -42.82 19.61 4.95
N SER A 695 -41.84 18.71 4.84
CA SER A 695 -40.46 18.99 5.25
C SER A 695 -39.75 19.85 4.21
N SER A 696 -39.74 21.17 4.43
CA SER A 696 -38.94 22.14 3.65
C SER A 696 -37.47 22.20 4.06
N LYS A 697 -37.08 21.47 5.12
CA LYS A 697 -35.69 21.32 5.54
C LYS A 697 -35.06 20.12 4.82
N LYS A 698 -33.77 20.26 4.49
CA LYS A 698 -32.95 19.29 3.77
C LYS A 698 -32.68 18.03 4.60
N VAL A 699 -33.66 17.14 4.72
CA VAL A 699 -33.42 15.75 5.13
C VAL A 699 -32.66 15.04 4.01
N ILE A 700 -31.77 14.10 4.35
CA ILE A 700 -31.05 13.29 3.37
C ILE A 700 -32.08 12.40 2.66
N THR A 701 -32.47 12.77 1.44
CA THR A 701 -33.46 12.03 0.66
C THR A 701 -32.88 10.70 0.19
N ALA A 702 -33.69 9.65 0.25
CA ALA A 702 -33.23 8.32 -0.13
C ALA A 702 -32.90 8.26 -1.64
N THR A 703 -31.63 7.98 -1.96
CA THR A 703 -31.15 7.95 -3.36
C THR A 703 -30.97 6.50 -3.84
N PRO A 704 -31.04 6.23 -5.16
CA PRO A 704 -30.79 4.89 -5.70
C PRO A 704 -29.44 4.30 -5.27
N ARG A 705 -28.41 5.14 -5.06
CA ARG A 705 -27.08 4.69 -4.59
C ARG A 705 -27.14 3.93 -3.27
N GLN A 706 -28.09 4.22 -2.38
CA GLN A 706 -28.23 3.50 -1.12
C GLN A 706 -28.63 2.04 -1.31
N ILE A 707 -29.30 1.66 -2.40
CA ILE A 707 -29.57 0.23 -2.66
C ILE A 707 -28.29 -0.49 -3.09
N GLU A 708 -27.39 0.18 -3.84
CA GLU A 708 -26.06 -0.35 -4.13
C GLU A 708 -25.22 -0.49 -2.85
N SER A 709 -25.27 0.50 -1.96
CA SER A 709 -24.63 0.46 -0.65
C SER A 709 -25.12 -0.73 0.19
N LEU A 710 -26.44 -0.96 0.24
CA LEU A 710 -27.04 -2.09 0.95
C LEU A 710 -26.64 -3.44 0.34
N ILE A 711 -26.57 -3.55 -1.00
CA ILE A 711 -26.06 -4.75 -1.69
C ILE A 711 -24.61 -5.02 -1.29
N ARG A 712 -23.72 -4.03 -1.39
CA ARG A 712 -22.30 -4.17 -0.99
C ARG A 712 -22.14 -4.58 0.47
N LEU A 713 -22.94 -4.02 1.37
CA LEU A 713 -22.93 -4.36 2.81
C LEU A 713 -23.43 -5.79 3.04
N SER A 714 -24.50 -6.21 2.37
CA SER A 714 -25.05 -7.57 2.49
C SER A 714 -24.08 -8.63 1.94
N GLU A 715 -23.39 -8.33 0.83
CA GLU A 715 -22.31 -9.14 0.29
C GLU A 715 -21.11 -9.23 1.26
N ALA A 716 -20.69 -8.10 1.86
CA ALA A 716 -19.61 -8.08 2.84
C ALA A 716 -19.93 -8.92 4.09
N LEU A 717 -21.18 -8.84 4.60
CA LEU A 717 -21.66 -9.65 5.73
C LEU A 717 -21.71 -11.14 5.41
N ALA A 718 -22.17 -11.52 4.21
CA ALA A 718 -22.12 -12.92 3.75
C ALA A 718 -20.67 -13.42 3.63
N ARG A 719 -19.75 -12.59 3.11
CA ARG A 719 -18.31 -12.89 3.01
C ARG A 719 -17.65 -13.08 4.38
N ILE A 720 -18.05 -12.34 5.42
CA ILE A 720 -17.54 -12.52 6.79
C ILE A 720 -17.77 -13.94 7.31
N ARG A 721 -18.90 -14.58 6.98
CA ARG A 721 -19.24 -15.96 7.38
C ARG A 721 -18.74 -17.06 6.41
N PHE A 722 -17.99 -16.69 5.37
CA PHE A 722 -17.66 -17.57 4.24
C PHE A 722 -18.89 -18.17 3.53
N SER A 723 -20.01 -17.43 3.48
CA SER A 723 -21.20 -17.85 2.72
C SER A 723 -21.07 -17.49 1.24
N GLU A 724 -21.39 -18.43 0.35
CA GLU A 724 -21.52 -18.18 -1.10
C GLU A 724 -22.83 -17.47 -1.48
N TRP A 725 -23.80 -17.39 -0.56
CA TRP A 725 -25.12 -16.84 -0.79
C TRP A 725 -25.46 -15.78 0.28
N VAL A 726 -26.02 -14.65 -0.17
CA VAL A 726 -26.55 -13.61 0.72
C VAL A 726 -27.92 -14.05 1.22
N GLU A 727 -28.10 -14.09 2.54
CA GLU A 727 -29.35 -14.49 3.20
C GLU A 727 -30.14 -13.27 3.69
N MET A 728 -31.44 -13.46 3.98
CA MET A 728 -32.31 -12.41 4.53
C MET A 728 -31.75 -11.80 5.84
N ARG A 729 -31.03 -12.59 6.66
CA ARG A 729 -30.38 -12.09 7.89
C ARG A 729 -29.27 -11.06 7.61
N ASP A 730 -28.57 -11.18 6.49
CA ASP A 730 -27.49 -10.25 6.10
C ASP A 730 -28.08 -8.92 5.66
N VAL A 731 -29.15 -8.97 4.87
CA VAL A 731 -29.92 -7.79 4.46
C VAL A 731 -30.49 -7.06 5.69
N THR A 732 -31.03 -7.80 6.66
CA THR A 732 -31.60 -7.22 7.88
C THR A 732 -30.53 -6.52 8.74
N GLU A 733 -29.35 -7.13 8.91
CA GLU A 733 -28.23 -6.50 9.62
C GLU A 733 -27.62 -5.32 8.83
N ALA A 734 -27.55 -5.40 7.50
CA ALA A 734 -27.14 -4.27 6.65
C ALA A 734 -28.10 -3.08 6.79
N PHE A 735 -29.41 -3.32 6.83
CA PHE A 735 -30.40 -2.29 7.17
C PHE A 735 -30.20 -1.77 8.60
N ARG A 736 -29.91 -2.62 9.59
CA ARG A 736 -29.60 -2.16 10.96
C ARG A 736 -28.38 -1.23 10.99
N LEU A 737 -27.30 -1.58 10.31
CA LEU A 737 -26.08 -0.76 10.25
C LEU A 737 -26.34 0.59 9.55
N LEU A 738 -27.07 0.58 8.42
CA LEU A 738 -27.46 1.81 7.72
C LEU A 738 -28.42 2.67 8.57
N GLU A 739 -29.39 2.04 9.24
CA GLU A 739 -30.30 2.73 10.14
C GLU A 739 -29.55 3.33 11.34
N VAL A 740 -28.63 2.62 12.01
CA VAL A 740 -27.81 3.18 13.10
C VAL A 740 -26.98 4.37 12.62
N ALA A 741 -26.36 4.28 11.45
CA ALA A 741 -25.63 5.38 10.83
C ALA A 741 -26.53 6.61 10.56
N MET A 742 -27.79 6.40 10.14
CA MET A 742 -28.74 7.49 9.84
C MET A 742 -29.55 7.98 11.06
N GLN A 743 -29.84 7.14 12.05
CA GLN A 743 -30.80 7.40 13.15
C GLN A 743 -30.17 8.06 14.38
N GLN A 744 -28.84 8.03 14.53
CA GLN A 744 -28.18 8.85 15.57
C GLN A 744 -28.35 10.36 15.29
N SER A 745 -28.62 10.75 14.04
CA SER A 745 -29.42 11.93 13.74
C SER A 745 -30.90 11.67 14.06
N ALA A 746 -31.25 11.74 15.34
CA ALA A 746 -32.61 11.56 15.85
C ALA A 746 -33.53 12.76 15.51
N THR A 747 -33.66 13.05 14.22
CA THR A 747 -34.52 14.11 13.71
C THR A 747 -35.99 13.70 13.84
N ASP A 748 -36.74 14.44 14.64
CA ASP A 748 -38.20 14.29 14.64
C ASP A 748 -38.76 14.55 13.23
N HIS A 749 -39.66 13.68 12.79
CA HIS A 749 -40.19 13.60 11.42
C HIS A 749 -40.94 14.88 10.99
N SER A 750 -41.35 15.71 11.95
CA SER A 750 -42.07 16.97 11.71
C SER A 750 -41.17 18.22 11.70
N THR A 751 -40.08 18.22 12.46
CA THR A 751 -39.26 19.42 12.73
C THR A 751 -37.87 19.41 12.09
N GLY A 752 -37.34 18.22 11.76
CA GLY A 752 -35.99 18.05 11.22
C GLY A 752 -34.88 18.45 12.20
N THR A 753 -35.19 18.49 13.50
CA THR A 753 -34.27 18.83 14.61
C THR A 753 -34.12 17.65 15.56
N ILE A 754 -32.96 17.53 16.20
CA ILE A 754 -32.70 16.47 17.17
C ILE A 754 -33.44 16.78 18.47
N ASP A 755 -34.38 15.93 18.85
CA ASP A 755 -35.11 16.06 20.12
C ASP A 755 -34.20 15.61 21.29
N MET A 756 -33.63 16.58 22.00
CA MET A 756 -32.77 16.32 23.17
C MET A 756 -33.53 15.59 24.29
N ASP A 757 -34.86 15.72 24.37
CA ASP A 757 -35.65 15.05 25.39
C ASP A 757 -35.70 13.52 25.17
N LEU A 758 -35.77 13.06 23.91
CA LEU A 758 -35.65 11.64 23.57
C LEU A 758 -34.31 11.06 24.03
N ILE A 759 -33.22 11.81 23.86
CA ILE A 759 -31.86 11.35 24.18
C ILE A 759 -31.58 11.41 25.69
N THR A 760 -32.08 12.43 26.40
CA THR A 760 -31.77 12.66 27.82
C THR A 760 -32.75 11.96 28.76
N THR A 761 -33.99 11.74 28.33
CA THR A 761 -35.04 11.10 29.17
C THR A 761 -35.52 9.76 28.64
N GLY A 762 -35.03 9.30 27.48
CA GLY A 762 -35.44 8.04 26.85
C GLY A 762 -36.88 8.03 26.32
N VAL A 763 -37.55 9.19 26.29
CA VAL A 763 -38.96 9.34 25.87
C VAL A 763 -39.09 10.64 25.08
N SER A 764 -39.41 10.57 23.79
CA SER A 764 -39.60 11.77 22.96
C SER A 764 -40.81 12.59 23.40
N ALA A 765 -40.87 13.87 23.03
CA ALA A 765 -42.08 14.68 23.22
C ALA A 765 -43.33 14.02 22.58
N SER A 766 -43.15 13.45 21.38
CA SER A 766 -44.18 12.70 20.64
C SER A 766 -44.62 11.43 21.38
N GLU A 767 -43.70 10.74 22.06
CA GLU A 767 -44.00 9.53 22.83
C GLU A 767 -44.61 9.84 24.21
N ARG A 768 -44.23 10.94 24.86
CA ARG A 768 -44.95 11.46 26.04
C ARG A 768 -46.40 11.76 25.67
N MET A 769 -46.61 12.48 24.56
CA MET A 769 -47.95 12.77 24.05
C MET A 769 -48.70 11.49 23.63
N ARG A 770 -48.01 10.48 23.06
CA ARG A 770 -48.61 9.16 22.76
C ARG A 770 -49.02 8.42 24.02
N ARG A 771 -48.19 8.41 25.07
CA ARG A 771 -48.53 7.81 26.37
C ARG A 771 -49.70 8.55 27.03
N GLU A 772 -49.74 9.87 26.96
CA GLU A 772 -50.85 10.70 27.45
C GLU A 772 -52.15 10.44 26.67
N ASN A 773 -52.08 10.27 25.35
CA ASN A 773 -53.20 9.86 24.49
C ASN A 773 -53.68 8.43 24.82
N VAL A 774 -52.77 7.48 25.08
CA VAL A 774 -53.14 6.11 25.50
C VAL A 774 -53.73 6.10 26.92
N LEU A 775 -53.21 6.93 27.83
CA LEU A 775 -53.69 7.07 29.20
C LEU A 775 -55.08 7.72 29.25
N SER A 776 -55.33 8.75 28.44
CA SER A 776 -56.67 9.36 28.30
C SER A 776 -57.66 8.42 27.58
N ALA A 777 -57.25 7.70 26.53
CA ALA A 777 -58.10 6.71 25.86
C ALA A 777 -58.48 5.54 26.79
N THR A 778 -57.51 4.95 27.51
CA THR A 778 -57.78 3.91 28.53
C THR A 778 -58.72 4.42 29.62
N ARG A 779 -58.49 5.63 30.14
CA ARG A 779 -59.36 6.27 31.14
C ARG A 779 -60.80 6.42 30.63
N ASN A 780 -61.00 6.84 29.38
CA ASN A 780 -62.32 7.00 28.77
C ASN A 780 -63.03 5.65 28.59
N ILE A 781 -62.35 4.63 28.06
CA ILE A 781 -62.92 3.28 27.88
C ILE A 781 -63.30 2.65 29.22
N ILE A 782 -62.48 2.84 30.27
CA ILE A 782 -62.80 2.38 31.63
C ILE A 782 -64.04 3.11 32.19
N MET A 783 -64.21 4.42 31.94
CA MET A 783 -65.44 5.13 32.33
C MET A 783 -66.68 4.57 31.60
N GLU A 784 -66.62 4.43 30.27
CA GLU A 784 -67.73 3.95 29.44
C GLU A 784 -68.22 2.55 29.86
N LYS A 785 -67.29 1.61 30.08
CA LYS A 785 -67.62 0.23 30.51
C LYS A 785 -68.16 0.15 31.94
N VAL A 786 -67.72 1.02 32.85
CA VAL A 786 -68.28 1.12 34.20
C VAL A 786 -69.70 1.70 34.19
N GLN A 787 -69.99 2.64 33.29
CA GLN A 787 -71.35 3.16 33.07
C GLN A 787 -72.36 2.06 32.66
N LEU A 788 -71.87 1.01 31.98
CA LEU A 788 -72.64 -0.15 31.51
C LEU A 788 -72.72 -1.31 32.52
N GLY A 789 -72.19 -1.15 33.75
CA GLY A 789 -72.45 -2.06 34.88
C GLY A 789 -71.44 -3.20 35.11
N GLY A 790 -70.26 -3.17 34.45
CA GLY A 790 -69.20 -4.16 34.69
C GLY A 790 -68.26 -3.78 35.85
N PRO A 791 -68.12 -4.59 36.92
CA PRO A 791 -67.24 -4.27 38.06
C PRO A 791 -65.76 -4.61 37.85
N SER A 792 -65.38 -5.21 36.72
CA SER A 792 -64.01 -5.56 36.35
C SER A 792 -63.90 -5.82 34.85
N VAL A 793 -62.83 -5.36 34.19
CA VAL A 793 -62.55 -5.62 32.76
C VAL A 793 -61.22 -6.35 32.62
N ARG A 794 -61.10 -7.28 31.67
CA ARG A 794 -59.83 -7.98 31.41
C ARG A 794 -58.88 -7.13 30.58
N LEU A 795 -57.57 -7.25 30.83
CA LEU A 795 -56.55 -6.48 30.12
C LEU A 795 -56.55 -6.73 28.59
N LEU A 796 -56.84 -7.96 28.15
CA LEU A 796 -56.97 -8.31 26.73
C LEU A 796 -58.19 -7.66 26.06
N GLU A 797 -59.33 -7.59 26.76
CA GLU A 797 -60.54 -6.94 26.24
C GLU A 797 -60.34 -5.42 26.11
N LEU A 798 -59.65 -4.79 27.07
CA LEU A 798 -59.24 -3.38 26.98
C LEU A 798 -58.31 -3.12 25.79
N LEU A 799 -57.39 -4.05 25.51
CA LEU A 799 -56.45 -3.95 24.39
C LEU A 799 -57.15 -4.03 23.03
N ASP A 800 -58.11 -4.94 22.87
CA ASP A 800 -58.88 -5.07 21.63
C ASP A 800 -59.82 -3.88 21.42
N GLU A 801 -60.44 -3.33 22.48
CA GLU A 801 -61.29 -2.13 22.36
C GLU A 801 -60.47 -0.88 22.00
N LEU A 802 -59.26 -0.74 22.57
CA LEU A 802 -58.30 0.30 22.18
C LEU A 802 -57.89 0.21 20.72
N LYS A 803 -57.60 -1.01 20.23
CA LYS A 803 -57.27 -1.24 18.81
C LYS A 803 -58.43 -0.90 17.87
N LYS A 804 -59.68 -1.14 18.28
CA LYS A 804 -60.86 -0.74 17.48
C LYS A 804 -61.09 0.76 17.42
N GLN A 805 -60.78 1.51 18.48
CA GLN A 805 -60.88 2.98 18.46
C GLN A 805 -59.67 3.65 17.77
N SER A 806 -58.47 3.08 17.92
CA SER A 806 -57.24 3.59 17.28
C SER A 806 -57.04 3.00 15.87
N SER A 807 -57.89 3.41 14.93
CA SER A 807 -57.82 3.09 13.50
C SER A 807 -56.56 3.65 12.81
N GLY A 808 -55.37 3.12 13.14
CA GLY A 808 -54.12 3.47 12.47
C GLY A 808 -52.81 3.21 13.24
N ASN A 809 -52.86 2.89 14.54
CA ASN A 809 -51.64 2.69 15.34
C ASN A 809 -51.64 1.34 16.07
N GLU A 810 -50.55 0.58 15.93
CA GLU A 810 -50.32 -0.61 16.74
C GLU A 810 -50.02 -0.21 18.19
N ILE A 811 -50.85 -0.67 19.12
CA ILE A 811 -50.68 -0.47 20.56
C ILE A 811 -50.17 -1.78 21.15
N HIS A 812 -48.99 -1.75 21.78
CA HIS A 812 -48.42 -2.92 22.45
C HIS A 812 -49.01 -3.11 23.85
N LEU A 813 -49.02 -4.36 24.31
CA LEU A 813 -49.51 -4.74 25.63
C LEU A 813 -48.68 -4.09 26.77
N HIS A 814 -47.41 -3.78 26.50
CA HIS A 814 -46.54 -3.04 27.41
C HIS A 814 -47.01 -1.59 27.65
N ASP A 815 -47.40 -0.86 26.60
CA ASP A 815 -47.92 0.52 26.71
C ASP A 815 -49.20 0.57 27.54
N LEU A 816 -50.10 -0.38 27.30
CA LEU A 816 -51.33 -0.55 28.06
C LEU A 816 -51.04 -0.84 29.54
N ARG A 817 -50.11 -1.76 29.83
CA ARG A 817 -49.73 -2.11 31.20
C ARG A 817 -49.10 -0.92 31.94
N ASN A 818 -48.28 -0.14 31.25
CA ASN A 818 -47.69 1.09 31.79
C ASN A 818 -48.78 2.14 32.07
N ALA A 819 -49.70 2.39 31.12
CA ALA A 819 -50.81 3.34 31.31
C ALA A 819 -51.74 2.93 32.48
N VAL A 820 -52.08 1.64 32.61
CA VAL A 820 -52.87 1.13 33.74
C VAL A 820 -52.10 1.23 35.06
N SER A 821 -50.77 1.02 35.05
CA SER A 821 -49.92 1.25 36.23
C SER A 821 -49.90 2.73 36.66
N THR A 822 -49.86 3.66 35.72
CA THR A 822 -49.96 5.10 36.01
C THR A 822 -51.34 5.44 36.59
N LEU A 823 -52.43 4.97 35.97
CA LEU A 823 -53.80 5.14 36.47
C LEU A 823 -54.02 4.49 37.86
N ALA A 824 -53.28 3.43 38.18
CA ALA A 824 -53.27 2.85 39.52
C ALA A 824 -52.49 3.70 40.53
N SER A 825 -51.37 4.31 40.13
CA SER A 825 -50.64 5.28 40.97
C SER A 825 -51.42 6.58 41.21
N GLU A 826 -52.27 6.99 40.26
CA GLU A 826 -53.25 8.08 40.42
C GLU A 826 -54.44 7.70 41.34
N GLY A 827 -54.55 6.44 41.78
CA GLY A 827 -55.67 5.96 42.59
C GLY A 827 -57.01 5.87 41.84
N PHE A 828 -57.00 5.85 40.51
CA PHE A 828 -58.22 5.69 39.70
C PHE A 828 -58.63 4.21 39.54
N VAL A 829 -57.67 3.29 39.70
CA VAL A 829 -57.78 1.87 39.33
C VAL A 829 -56.98 0.98 40.30
N VAL A 830 -57.47 -0.23 40.58
CA VAL A 830 -56.72 -1.33 41.23
C VAL A 830 -56.56 -2.49 40.24
N LEU A 831 -55.33 -2.96 40.11
CA LEU A 831 -55.00 -4.19 39.39
C LEU A 831 -55.19 -5.41 40.30
N HIS A 832 -56.06 -6.33 39.88
CA HIS A 832 -56.17 -7.68 40.46
C HIS A 832 -55.78 -8.71 39.39
N GLY A 833 -54.49 -9.05 39.33
CA GLY A 833 -53.93 -9.89 38.27
C GLY A 833 -54.14 -9.26 36.89
N ASP A 834 -54.67 -10.05 35.94
CA ASP A 834 -55.02 -9.57 34.59
C ASP A 834 -56.39 -8.85 34.51
N SER A 835 -57.03 -8.61 35.66
CA SER A 835 -58.30 -7.88 35.76
C SER A 835 -58.10 -6.48 36.34
N VAL A 836 -58.77 -5.53 35.71
CA VAL A 836 -58.69 -4.10 36.01
C VAL A 836 -60.01 -3.69 36.67
N LYS A 837 -59.94 -3.21 37.92
CA LYS A 837 -61.11 -2.84 38.72
C LYS A 837 -61.00 -1.38 39.16
N ARG A 838 -62.10 -0.63 39.09
CA ARG A 838 -62.15 0.75 39.60
C ARG A 838 -62.29 0.76 41.13
N ILE A 839 -61.68 1.75 41.80
CA ILE A 839 -61.90 2.07 43.22
C ILE A 839 -63.25 2.77 43.38
#